data_AF-A0A7S3Q6H1-F1
#
_entry.id   AF-A0A7S3Q6H1-F1
#
_cell.length_a   1.000
_cell.length_b   1.000
_cell.length_c   1.000
_cell.angle_alpha   90.00
_cell.angle_beta   90.00
_cell.angle_gamma   90.00
#
_symmetry.space_group_name_H-M   'P 1'
#
loop_
_entity.id
_entity.type
_entity.pdbx_description
1 polymer ?
#
loop_
_entity_poly.entity_id
_entity_poly.type
_entity_poly.pdbx_seq_one_letter_code
_entity_poly.pdbx_strand_id
1 'polypeptide(L)'
;MLFDGSKDEEKDDSHVVYSNEVVASLRGVPIMFLNTDGDSVHNSRVTGTTVSRSKQPNGIDQSVESFEQYNGQNLNLNYQHRQELIDEEIMRGKERTEIYCDQESLDSDLSCISFAARHVNGFDDPENMPVINEEVLENHFAAYQDECETNSTIDPNNMPPCFLGSSSAASVQSLITLISHHLQNNILHWDTPDGNTHSKEILTNLQSDTAEDSGPKEEIISQPIINTSPRVRSRKLRILALHGKKGNNKVTKLQLKNLQITEDQYDIVYFNGLIEEKDGNPDHPEVVDGPFYSWFHDDYTDPGFRTSIFQAASDVLMAIKTMGPFDAIYGFSQGASVATIVASAYSNEEIRKILMQGSFTSVNQTEDEQIMDIPSIDYMILACACDLSARARKALQISADSIAKLSIDIPSLHLVATDDSCRSESEDISGLFSNSHIQYITGAHCVRRSIVDDEILLTSVTENLQALQNSIPISLPEMKKMSEISSISVMQDRQAVFVDLDGLMDDATISRALELWEPESPLFYNAREIDTSKVTTYGDVLEFIRGGPGDLRHLNIKEAEVVAYCAPPGAASALAFLSIAAQTAAAPLAPTISESDCLYFLEMCGANHLIIFDNVQCPGVESASAALGNNGKIKIHRAYLRDEDKPGWFEYETSQMQTLNTEAPARVALQNSSDSIALLLATSGTTSKPKGVPLKHGSIVQNGQIIASSLGLRKSDICYNIMPLFHIGGISSSILSTLLSGGAVCCDNEPFDAENMVDAIALSEPQPTWYSAVPTIHNLTVLYIKENVDSMKSQMYGIKSNAVWNEGHSLRFIRSGAAALLGPDAEALSTTYGDIPVYPTYSMSEQMPISQPPYGKDDMLKDKVGSVGIPIAASLAIVDSATFRVLPYGQVGEVAISGPTVIKRYLNNPEADKKAFFELTLPFKGTSKFARNRFFLTGDTGIIDEAGFLTLKGRNKELIKKGGEQVSPFEVEEALITHAWVELAICFAVSSKLYGEEVGCALVLSSSAPTDTTTQDVLIKMRE
;
A
#
# COMPACT_ATOMS: atom_id res chain seq x y z
N MET A 1 32.23 17.54 36.06
CA MET A 1 33.42 18.39 36.28
C MET A 1 33.10 19.78 35.75
N LEU A 2 33.46 20.81 36.51
CA LEU A 2 33.15 22.24 36.34
C LEU A 2 33.98 22.94 35.25
N PHE A 3 33.43 24.02 34.67
CA PHE A 3 33.97 25.36 34.28
C PHE A 3 33.04 25.95 33.18
N ASP A 4 32.19 26.96 33.37
CA ASP A 4 32.38 28.43 33.65
C ASP A 4 33.28 29.11 32.59
N GLY A 5 32.92 30.15 31.84
CA GLY A 5 31.71 30.98 31.70
C GLY A 5 32.06 32.23 30.85
N SER A 6 31.12 32.77 30.07
CA SER A 6 31.02 34.21 29.77
C SER A 6 29.74 34.51 28.97
N LYS A 7 28.99 35.48 29.47
CA LYS A 7 27.78 36.09 28.89
C LYS A 7 28.12 36.85 27.60
N ASP A 8 27.22 36.87 26.61
CA ASP A 8 26.42 38.07 26.28
C ASP A 8 25.45 37.85 25.09
N GLU A 9 24.26 38.40 25.30
CA GLU A 9 23.23 38.91 24.37
C GLU A 9 22.35 38.00 23.49
N GLU A 10 21.05 38.21 23.67
CA GLU A 10 19.88 37.62 23.03
C GLU A 10 19.87 37.82 21.49
N LYS A 11 19.71 36.71 20.77
CA LYS A 11 18.89 36.65 19.55
C LYS A 11 18.04 35.40 19.61
N ASP A 12 16.74 35.62 19.45
CA ASP A 12 15.67 34.64 19.44
C ASP A 12 15.70 33.94 18.08
N ASP A 13 16.51 32.88 17.96
CA ASP A 13 16.47 31.95 16.82
C ASP A 13 15.56 30.77 17.22
N SER A 14 14.43 30.66 16.52
CA SER A 14 13.54 29.51 16.56
C SER A 14 14.24 28.30 15.93
N HIS A 15 15.07 27.61 16.72
CA HIS A 15 15.60 26.31 16.34
C HIS A 15 14.46 25.28 16.35
N VAL A 16 14.07 24.83 15.16
CA VAL A 16 13.37 23.55 15.00
C VAL A 16 14.35 22.46 15.43
N VAL A 17 14.09 21.84 16.58
CA VAL A 17 14.90 20.73 17.10
C VAL A 17 14.52 19.47 16.33
N TYR A 18 15.31 19.10 15.33
CA TYR A 18 15.24 17.77 14.73
C TYR A 18 15.70 16.72 15.75
N SER A 19 15.17 15.49 15.70
CA SER A 19 15.61 14.42 16.58
C SER A 19 17.11 14.13 16.35
N ASN A 20 17.83 13.75 17.41
CA ASN A 20 19.25 13.37 17.33
C ASN A 20 19.54 12.23 16.32
N GLU A 21 18.51 11.49 15.92
CA GLU A 21 18.55 10.38 14.96
C GLU A 21 18.77 10.87 13.51
N VAL A 22 18.15 11.99 13.11
CA VAL A 22 18.31 12.58 11.75
C VAL A 22 19.74 13.10 11.54
N VAL A 23 20.31 13.76 12.56
CA VAL A 23 21.68 14.30 12.50
C VAL A 23 22.73 13.16 12.51
N ALA A 24 22.45 12.05 13.18
CA ALA A 24 23.34 10.89 13.22
C ALA A 24 23.38 10.11 11.88
N SER A 25 22.26 10.05 11.17
CA SER A 25 22.13 9.29 9.91
C SER A 25 22.88 9.92 8.72
N LEU A 26 23.22 11.22 8.80
CA LEU A 26 23.99 11.97 7.78
C LEU A 26 25.51 11.69 7.77
N ARG A 27 26.04 10.97 8.78
CA ARG A 27 27.46 10.57 8.79
C ARG A 27 27.71 9.46 7.77
N GLY A 28 28.49 9.78 6.72
CA GLY A 28 28.98 8.81 5.74
C GLY A 28 28.32 8.83 4.35
N VAL A 29 27.30 9.67 4.13
CA VAL A 29 26.52 9.77 2.86
C VAL A 29 27.44 9.98 1.64
N PRO A 30 27.38 9.12 0.60
CA PRO A 30 27.92 9.40 -0.73
C PRO A 30 27.00 10.36 -1.49
N ILE A 31 27.54 11.50 -1.95
CA ILE A 31 26.81 12.53 -2.73
C ILE A 31 27.28 12.48 -4.20
N MET A 32 26.34 12.46 -5.15
CA MET A 32 26.62 12.50 -6.58
C MET A 32 26.06 13.78 -7.22
N PHE A 33 26.83 14.39 -8.14
CA PHE A 33 26.48 15.67 -8.79
C PHE A 33 25.94 15.46 -10.20
N LEU A 34 24.88 16.18 -10.56
CA LEU A 34 24.45 16.39 -11.94
C LEU A 34 24.64 17.88 -12.26
N ASN A 35 25.59 18.20 -13.14
CA ASN A 35 25.82 19.57 -13.59
C ASN A 35 24.97 19.85 -14.84
N THR A 36 24.22 20.95 -14.85
CA THR A 36 23.33 21.35 -15.95
C THR A 36 23.96 22.32 -16.94
N ASP A 37 25.30 22.40 -17.02
CA ASP A 37 25.98 23.22 -18.02
C ASP A 37 26.53 22.36 -19.16
N GLY A 38 25.93 22.54 -20.33
CA GLY A 38 26.47 22.08 -21.59
C GLY A 38 27.71 22.89 -21.95
N ASP A 39 28.88 22.47 -21.47
CA ASP A 39 30.14 22.75 -22.14
C ASP A 39 31.22 21.73 -21.74
N SER A 40 31.94 21.28 -22.77
CA SER A 40 32.97 20.26 -22.68
C SER A 40 34.23 20.79 -21.99
N VAL A 41 34.64 20.21 -20.85
CA VAL A 41 36.02 20.36 -20.37
C VAL A 41 36.57 19.03 -19.82
N HIS A 42 37.78 18.76 -20.27
CA HIS A 42 38.60 17.56 -20.13
C HIS A 42 38.79 16.99 -18.72
N ASN A 43 38.74 15.65 -18.67
CA ASN A 43 39.40 14.75 -17.73
C ASN A 43 40.67 15.32 -17.03
N SER A 44 40.66 15.32 -15.70
CA SER A 44 41.88 15.12 -14.90
C SER A 44 41.70 13.89 -14.00
N ARG A 45 42.19 12.74 -14.49
CA ARG A 45 42.47 11.56 -13.66
C ARG A 45 43.66 11.88 -12.75
N VAL A 46 43.46 11.84 -11.44
CA VAL A 46 44.52 11.51 -10.49
C VAL A 46 44.43 10.02 -10.22
N THR A 47 45.25 9.22 -10.90
CA THR A 47 45.78 7.97 -10.33
C THR A 47 47.22 7.81 -10.77
N GLY A 48 48.12 7.82 -9.77
CA GLY A 48 49.50 7.46 -9.98
C GLY A 48 49.61 5.98 -10.32
N THR A 49 50.29 5.67 -11.42
CA THR A 49 51.21 4.54 -11.48
C THR A 49 52.10 4.69 -12.70
N THR A 50 53.40 4.71 -12.42
CA THR A 50 54.48 4.85 -13.38
C THR A 50 54.56 3.59 -14.25
N VAL A 51 54.27 3.69 -15.55
CA VAL A 51 54.83 2.77 -16.55
C VAL A 51 55.27 3.55 -17.78
N SER A 52 56.58 3.56 -18.00
CA SER A 52 57.26 4.14 -19.15
C SER A 52 57.00 3.35 -20.44
N ARG A 53 56.75 4.04 -21.57
CA ARG A 53 57.48 3.86 -22.85
C ARG A 53 56.95 4.75 -24.00
N SER A 54 57.76 5.77 -24.32
CA SER A 54 58.26 6.21 -25.63
C SER A 54 57.42 6.16 -26.93
N LYS A 55 57.39 7.34 -27.60
CA LYS A 55 57.50 7.65 -29.06
C LYS A 55 56.34 7.17 -29.97
N GLN A 56 55.90 7.86 -31.03
CA GLN A 56 56.11 9.17 -31.66
C GLN A 56 54.94 9.34 -32.68
N PRO A 57 54.73 10.54 -33.26
CA PRO A 57 53.53 10.94 -34.00
C PRO A 57 53.67 10.81 -35.53
N ASN A 58 52.54 10.90 -36.25
CA ASN A 58 52.32 11.36 -37.65
C ASN A 58 50.86 11.01 -38.01
N GLY A 59 50.02 11.78 -38.69
CA GLY A 59 50.12 13.03 -39.42
C GLY A 59 49.06 13.03 -40.54
N ILE A 60 48.67 14.24 -40.99
CA ILE A 60 48.12 14.59 -42.32
C ILE A 60 46.58 14.52 -42.52
N ASP A 61 45.90 15.65 -42.29
CA ASP A 61 45.47 16.72 -43.24
C ASP A 61 44.67 16.41 -44.55
N GLN A 62 43.85 17.42 -44.94
CA GLN A 62 42.99 17.65 -46.13
C GLN A 62 41.50 17.23 -46.00
N SER A 63 40.47 18.02 -46.35
CA SER A 63 40.31 19.27 -47.10
C SER A 63 38.91 19.89 -46.85
N VAL A 64 38.80 21.21 -47.02
CA VAL A 64 37.62 22.09 -46.88
C VAL A 64 36.77 22.08 -48.18
N GLU A 65 35.43 22.10 -48.09
CA GLU A 65 34.53 23.12 -48.70
C GLU A 65 33.02 22.75 -48.71
N SER A 66 32.23 23.68 -48.15
CA SER A 66 30.82 24.04 -48.39
C SER A 66 29.70 23.01 -48.25
N PHE A 67 28.75 23.27 -47.33
CA PHE A 67 27.30 23.36 -47.63
C PHE A 67 26.54 23.99 -46.45
N GLU A 68 25.89 25.13 -46.70
CA GLU A 68 24.77 25.65 -45.89
C GLU A 68 23.54 24.73 -46.06
N GLN A 69 22.63 24.79 -45.08
CA GLN A 69 21.39 24.02 -44.90
C GLN A 69 21.57 22.62 -44.28
N TYR A 70 21.32 22.52 -42.97
CA TYR A 70 20.51 21.48 -42.30
C TYR A 70 20.57 21.75 -40.79
N ASN A 71 19.61 22.52 -40.28
CA ASN A 71 19.31 22.59 -38.84
C ASN A 71 18.16 21.62 -38.57
N GLY A 72 18.33 20.78 -37.54
CA GLY A 72 17.20 20.08 -36.92
C GLY A 72 17.15 18.56 -37.10
N GLN A 73 18.28 17.84 -37.12
CA GLN A 73 18.32 16.40 -36.84
C GLN A 73 19.72 16.03 -36.31
N ASN A 74 19.90 15.95 -34.99
CA ASN A 74 20.91 15.10 -34.33
C ASN A 74 20.82 15.18 -32.80
N LEU A 75 19.84 14.47 -32.24
CA LEU A 75 19.87 14.00 -30.85
C LEU A 75 19.61 12.48 -30.72
N ASN A 76 19.42 11.76 -31.84
CA ASN A 76 19.06 10.34 -31.85
C ASN A 76 20.21 9.36 -32.20
N LEU A 77 21.42 9.83 -32.48
CA LEU A 77 22.55 8.94 -32.80
C LEU A 77 23.46 8.59 -31.61
N ASN A 78 23.22 9.17 -30.42
CA ASN A 78 24.07 8.96 -29.24
C ASN A 78 23.58 7.84 -28.28
N TYR A 79 22.43 7.22 -28.56
CA TYR A 79 21.89 6.13 -27.73
C TYR A 79 22.21 4.75 -28.32
N GLN A 80 22.04 4.56 -29.63
CA GLN A 80 22.41 3.29 -30.29
C GLN A 80 23.91 3.04 -30.32
N HIS A 81 24.74 4.08 -30.46
CA HIS A 81 26.20 3.93 -30.43
C HIS A 81 26.75 3.64 -29.01
N ARG A 82 26.02 4.03 -27.95
CA ARG A 82 26.37 3.66 -26.56
C ARG A 82 26.01 2.21 -26.24
N GLN A 83 24.91 1.69 -26.79
CA GLN A 83 24.53 0.29 -26.60
C GLN A 83 25.50 -0.66 -27.33
N GLU A 84 25.92 -0.31 -28.56
CA GLU A 84 26.91 -1.11 -29.32
C GLU A 84 28.32 -1.06 -28.71
N LEU A 85 28.73 0.04 -28.08
CA LEU A 85 30.01 0.12 -27.35
C LEU A 85 30.01 -0.66 -26.03
N ILE A 86 28.86 -0.77 -25.37
CA ILE A 86 28.68 -1.61 -24.16
C ILE A 86 28.68 -3.09 -24.55
N ASP A 87 28.02 -3.45 -25.66
CA ASP A 87 27.99 -4.83 -26.15
C ASP A 87 29.35 -5.27 -26.76
N GLU A 88 30.13 -4.36 -27.35
CA GLU A 88 31.50 -4.63 -27.82
C GLU A 88 32.54 -4.72 -26.69
N GLU A 89 32.39 -3.98 -25.58
CA GLU A 89 33.25 -4.13 -24.39
C GLU A 89 32.96 -5.42 -23.61
N ILE A 90 31.69 -5.86 -23.56
CA ILE A 90 31.29 -7.14 -22.96
C ILE A 90 31.83 -8.33 -23.79
N MET A 91 31.98 -8.19 -25.11
CA MET A 91 32.49 -9.23 -26.00
C MET A 91 34.02 -9.29 -26.13
N ARG A 92 34.76 -8.30 -25.62
CA ARG A 92 36.24 -8.23 -25.73
C ARG A 92 36.96 -8.15 -24.38
N GLY A 93 36.69 -9.09 -23.47
CA GLY A 93 37.46 -9.23 -22.22
C GLY A 93 37.60 -10.69 -21.78
N LYS A 94 38.68 -11.35 -22.21
CA LYS A 94 39.04 -12.71 -21.78
C LYS A 94 39.47 -12.75 -20.30
N GLU A 95 38.90 -13.73 -19.58
CA GLU A 95 39.41 -14.45 -18.41
C GLU A 95 40.05 -13.61 -17.29
N ARG A 96 39.21 -13.18 -16.34
CA ARG A 96 39.56 -13.13 -14.92
C ARG A 96 38.44 -13.77 -14.11
N THR A 97 38.78 -14.81 -13.36
CA THR A 97 37.88 -15.54 -12.47
C THR A 97 37.56 -14.66 -11.26
N GLU A 98 36.44 -13.93 -11.32
CA GLU A 98 35.84 -13.24 -10.17
C GLU A 98 34.56 -13.98 -9.79
N ILE A 99 34.52 -14.46 -8.55
CA ILE A 99 33.44 -15.26 -7.97
C ILE A 99 32.30 -14.29 -7.60
N TYR A 100 31.20 -14.33 -8.35
CA TYR A 100 29.92 -13.75 -7.94
C TYR A 100 29.34 -14.62 -6.82
N CYS A 101 29.09 -14.03 -5.65
CA CYS A 101 28.38 -14.67 -4.54
C CYS A 101 26.91 -14.23 -4.65
N ASP A 102 26.06 -15.09 -5.24
CA ASP A 102 24.61 -14.90 -5.22
C ASP A 102 24.06 -15.03 -3.79
N GLN A 103 22.99 -14.31 -3.48
CA GLN A 103 22.36 -14.26 -2.15
C GLN A 103 21.88 -15.65 -1.65
N GLU A 104 21.68 -16.62 -2.55
CA GLU A 104 21.42 -18.03 -2.21
C GLU A 104 22.63 -18.76 -1.59
N SER A 105 23.86 -18.28 -1.82
CA SER A 105 25.09 -18.91 -1.29
C SER A 105 25.33 -18.60 0.20
N LEU A 106 24.97 -17.41 0.67
CA LEU A 106 25.15 -17.01 2.08
C LEU A 106 24.18 -17.72 3.03
N ASP A 107 22.93 -17.94 2.59
CA ASP A 107 21.96 -18.75 3.33
C ASP A 107 22.37 -20.22 3.38
N SER A 108 23.04 -20.70 2.33
CA SER A 108 23.60 -22.07 2.30
C SER A 108 24.75 -22.23 3.31
N ASP A 109 25.65 -21.24 3.46
CA ASP A 109 26.77 -21.28 4.41
C ASP A 109 26.30 -21.23 5.87
N LEU A 110 25.28 -20.41 6.20
CA LEU A 110 24.67 -20.36 7.54
C LEU A 110 23.92 -21.66 7.87
N SER A 111 23.32 -22.30 6.86
CA SER A 111 22.69 -23.62 7.02
C SER A 111 23.71 -24.71 7.30
N CYS A 112 24.90 -24.66 6.66
CA CYS A 112 26.00 -25.61 6.86
C CYS A 112 26.60 -25.45 8.29
N ILE A 113 26.67 -24.21 8.83
CA ILE A 113 27.09 -23.93 10.23
C ILE A 113 26.05 -24.40 11.25
N SER A 114 24.76 -24.13 11.01
CA SER A 114 23.63 -24.59 11.85
C SER A 114 23.56 -26.12 11.91
N PHE A 115 23.81 -26.81 10.78
CA PHE A 115 23.83 -28.26 10.69
C PHE A 115 24.99 -28.90 11.46
N ALA A 116 26.21 -28.32 11.34
CA ALA A 116 27.39 -28.77 12.08
C ALA A 116 27.25 -28.53 13.60
N ALA A 117 26.72 -27.38 14.01
CA ALA A 117 26.51 -27.06 15.42
C ALA A 117 25.48 -27.98 16.11
N ARG A 118 24.47 -28.46 15.36
CA ARG A 118 23.43 -29.38 15.88
C ARG A 118 23.93 -30.81 16.07
N HIS A 119 24.95 -31.25 15.34
CA HIS A 119 25.49 -32.61 15.46
C HIS A 119 26.60 -32.76 16.52
N VAL A 120 27.27 -31.65 16.89
CA VAL A 120 28.39 -31.68 17.85
C VAL A 120 27.95 -31.62 19.32
N ASN A 121 26.75 -31.13 19.65
CA ASN A 121 26.37 -30.78 21.03
C ASN A 121 25.22 -31.61 21.64
N GLY A 122 25.48 -32.90 21.89
CA GLY A 122 24.61 -33.74 22.73
C GLY A 122 24.82 -33.55 24.25
N PHE A 123 24.72 -32.33 24.78
CA PHE A 123 24.84 -32.06 26.23
C PHE A 123 23.80 -31.03 26.74
N ASP A 124 23.04 -31.41 27.78
CA ASP A 124 21.89 -30.69 28.36
C ASP A 124 22.24 -29.75 29.56
N ASP A 125 23.44 -29.17 29.64
CA ASP A 125 23.83 -28.28 30.75
C ASP A 125 24.60 -27.02 30.28
N PRO A 126 24.03 -25.79 30.40
CA PRO A 126 24.64 -24.56 29.87
C PRO A 126 25.90 -24.08 30.62
N GLU A 127 26.20 -24.61 31.81
CA GLU A 127 27.30 -24.09 32.64
C GLU A 127 28.67 -24.77 32.38
N ASN A 128 28.77 -25.74 31.45
CA ASN A 128 30.00 -26.50 31.22
C ASN A 128 30.35 -26.74 29.74
N MET A 129 30.19 -25.72 28.89
CA MET A 129 30.57 -25.76 27.48
C MET A 129 32.10 -25.72 27.31
N PRO A 130 32.78 -26.71 26.68
CA PRO A 130 34.19 -26.58 26.34
C PRO A 130 34.37 -25.67 25.12
N VAL A 131 35.44 -24.88 25.10
CA VAL A 131 35.83 -24.03 23.98
C VAL A 131 36.07 -24.90 22.74
N ILE A 132 35.20 -24.79 21.74
CA ILE A 132 35.41 -25.42 20.42
C ILE A 132 36.62 -24.76 19.79
N ASN A 133 37.71 -25.51 19.63
CA ASN A 133 38.91 -25.05 18.95
C ASN A 133 39.02 -25.68 17.56
N GLU A 134 39.88 -25.08 16.72
CA GLU A 134 40.09 -25.45 15.32
C GLU A 134 40.46 -26.94 15.15
N GLU A 135 41.21 -27.50 16.10
CA GLU A 135 41.66 -28.89 16.11
C GLU A 135 40.51 -29.91 16.32
N VAL A 136 39.46 -29.55 17.08
CA VAL A 136 38.27 -30.42 17.26
C VAL A 136 37.40 -30.45 16.01
N LEU A 137 37.28 -29.31 15.31
CA LEU A 137 36.54 -29.20 14.05
C LEU A 137 37.25 -29.94 12.91
N GLU A 138 38.57 -29.80 12.79
CA GLU A 138 39.36 -30.51 11.77
C GLU A 138 39.28 -32.04 11.91
N ASN A 139 39.37 -32.55 13.15
CA ASN A 139 39.28 -33.99 13.41
C ASN A 139 37.88 -34.57 13.15
N HIS A 140 36.81 -33.81 13.40
CA HIS A 140 35.43 -34.25 13.08
C HIS A 140 35.15 -34.22 11.58
N PHE A 141 35.65 -33.21 10.86
CA PHE A 141 35.53 -33.14 9.40
C PHE A 141 36.25 -34.29 8.70
N ALA A 142 37.45 -34.66 9.17
CA ALA A 142 38.19 -35.81 8.65
C ALA A 142 37.44 -37.15 8.88
N ALA A 143 36.83 -37.33 10.06
CA ALA A 143 36.05 -38.54 10.36
C ALA A 143 34.77 -38.64 9.51
N TYR A 144 34.12 -37.51 9.20
CA TYR A 144 32.89 -37.47 8.41
C TYR A 144 33.15 -37.71 6.90
N GLN A 145 34.31 -37.28 6.38
CA GLN A 145 34.73 -37.62 5.02
C GLN A 145 35.01 -39.11 4.84
N ASP A 146 35.64 -39.76 5.84
CA ASP A 146 35.88 -41.21 5.82
C ASP A 146 34.56 -42.02 5.87
N GLU A 147 33.52 -41.54 6.54
CA GLU A 147 32.18 -42.16 6.55
C GLU A 147 31.44 -41.98 5.21
N CYS A 148 31.58 -40.84 4.53
CA CYS A 148 30.98 -40.61 3.21
C CYS A 148 31.65 -41.43 2.09
N GLU A 149 32.96 -41.72 2.19
CA GLU A 149 33.66 -42.54 1.19
C GLU A 149 33.42 -44.05 1.34
N THR A 150 32.90 -44.52 2.49
CA THR A 150 32.77 -45.95 2.79
C THR A 150 31.34 -46.51 2.83
N ASN A 151 30.28 -45.68 2.88
CA ASN A 151 28.88 -46.12 2.96
C ASN A 151 28.02 -45.73 1.74
N SER A 152 27.50 -46.74 1.01
CA SER A 152 26.68 -46.57 -0.20
C SER A 152 25.18 -46.32 0.03
N THR A 153 24.79 -45.80 1.20
CA THR A 153 23.37 -45.67 1.61
C THR A 153 22.93 -44.24 1.99
N ILE A 154 23.64 -43.20 1.56
CA ILE A 154 23.21 -41.80 1.77
C ILE A 154 22.48 -41.30 0.51
N ASP A 155 21.23 -40.82 0.67
CA ASP A 155 20.42 -40.24 -0.41
C ASP A 155 20.95 -38.83 -0.76
N PRO A 156 21.42 -38.58 -2.00
CA PRO A 156 22.03 -37.32 -2.38
C PRO A 156 21.05 -36.12 -2.42
N ASN A 157 19.74 -36.33 -2.30
CA ASN A 157 18.75 -35.24 -2.30
C ASN A 157 18.59 -34.52 -0.95
N ASN A 158 19.24 -34.99 0.11
CA ASN A 158 19.20 -34.36 1.44
C ASN A 158 20.52 -33.69 1.85
N MET A 159 21.45 -33.47 0.90
CA MET A 159 22.69 -32.73 1.12
C MET A 159 22.50 -31.22 0.87
N PRO A 160 23.05 -30.33 1.71
CA PRO A 160 23.14 -28.91 1.39
C PRO A 160 23.98 -28.68 0.12
N PRO A 161 23.64 -27.68 -0.72
CA PRO A 161 24.33 -27.44 -2.00
C PRO A 161 25.85 -27.23 -1.88
N CYS A 162 26.31 -26.80 -0.69
CA CYS A 162 27.73 -26.55 -0.36
C CYS A 162 28.63 -27.81 -0.51
N PHE A 163 28.07 -29.02 -0.43
CA PHE A 163 28.82 -30.29 -0.45
C PHE A 163 28.89 -31.00 -1.81
N LEU A 164 28.09 -30.61 -2.80
CA LEU A 164 28.00 -31.31 -4.10
C LEU A 164 28.97 -30.76 -5.18
N GLY A 165 29.83 -29.80 -4.84
CA GLY A 165 30.57 -29.03 -5.86
C GLY A 165 32.00 -28.57 -5.55
N SER A 166 32.67 -29.05 -4.49
CA SER A 166 34.07 -28.66 -4.25
C SER A 166 34.98 -29.84 -3.91
N SER A 167 35.81 -30.25 -4.87
CA SER A 167 36.81 -31.31 -4.71
C SER A 167 38.21 -30.79 -4.35
N SER A 168 38.31 -29.57 -3.82
CA SER A 168 39.60 -28.99 -3.42
C SER A 168 39.64 -28.66 -1.94
N ALA A 169 40.60 -29.24 -1.20
CA ALA A 169 40.87 -28.97 0.21
C ALA A 169 41.01 -27.47 0.59
N ALA A 170 41.17 -26.58 -0.39
CA ALA A 170 41.22 -25.12 -0.20
C ALA A 170 39.87 -24.48 0.20
N SER A 171 38.72 -25.06 -0.15
CA SER A 171 37.39 -24.53 0.23
C SER A 171 37.07 -24.80 1.71
N VAL A 172 37.49 -25.94 2.23
CA VAL A 172 37.27 -26.34 3.63
C VAL A 172 38.11 -25.49 4.59
N GLN A 173 39.39 -25.24 4.29
CA GLN A 173 40.23 -24.37 5.14
C GLN A 173 39.72 -22.92 5.19
N SER A 174 39.12 -22.44 4.09
CA SER A 174 38.53 -21.10 4.02
C SER A 174 37.27 -21.00 4.89
N LEU A 175 36.45 -22.06 4.92
CA LEU A 175 35.27 -22.15 5.79
C LEU A 175 35.67 -22.24 7.28
N ILE A 176 36.69 -23.04 7.61
CA ILE A 176 37.24 -23.15 8.98
C ILE A 176 37.80 -21.81 9.46
N THR A 177 38.49 -21.08 8.59
CA THR A 177 39.01 -19.74 8.89
C THR A 177 37.87 -18.74 9.12
N LEU A 178 36.80 -18.80 8.30
CA LEU A 178 35.64 -17.92 8.43
C LEU A 178 34.86 -18.17 9.73
N ILE A 179 34.67 -19.45 10.08
CA ILE A 179 33.99 -19.88 11.32
C ILE A 179 34.83 -19.50 12.55
N SER A 180 36.14 -19.73 12.51
CA SER A 180 37.06 -19.35 13.59
C SER A 180 37.11 -17.82 13.78
N HIS A 181 37.05 -17.05 12.70
CA HIS A 181 37.00 -15.58 12.75
C HIS A 181 35.67 -15.06 13.30
N HIS A 182 34.56 -15.76 13.04
CA HIS A 182 33.24 -15.38 13.56
C HIS A 182 33.07 -15.71 15.04
N LEU A 183 33.60 -16.86 15.49
CA LEU A 183 33.60 -17.27 16.91
C LEU A 183 34.54 -16.43 17.78
N GLN A 184 35.67 -15.94 17.24
CA GLN A 184 36.59 -15.07 17.97
C GLN A 184 36.09 -13.62 18.11
N ASN A 185 35.23 -13.14 17.21
CA ASN A 185 34.79 -11.73 17.18
C ASN A 185 33.40 -11.49 17.81
N ASN A 186 32.64 -12.54 18.15
CA ASN A 186 31.30 -12.42 18.76
C ASN A 186 31.24 -12.94 20.21
N ILE A 187 32.21 -12.55 21.05
CA ILE A 187 32.03 -12.56 22.51
C ILE A 187 31.36 -11.24 22.90
N LEU A 188 30.04 -11.17 22.77
CA LEU A 188 29.23 -10.09 23.32
C LEU A 188 29.10 -10.29 24.83
N HIS A 189 29.68 -9.36 25.59
CA HIS A 189 29.44 -9.17 27.01
C HIS A 189 27.94 -8.96 27.27
N TRP A 190 27.36 -9.82 28.10
CA TRP A 190 26.02 -9.63 28.66
C TRP A 190 26.14 -8.74 29.90
N ASP A 191 25.83 -7.45 29.77
CA ASP A 191 25.50 -6.59 30.92
C ASP A 191 24.01 -6.79 31.24
N THR A 192 23.72 -7.22 32.48
CA THR A 192 22.35 -7.27 33.01
C THR A 192 22.10 -6.00 33.83
N PRO A 193 20.97 -5.31 33.63
CA PRO A 193 20.59 -4.20 34.48
C PRO A 193 19.98 -4.77 35.75
N ASP A 194 20.82 -5.16 36.71
CA ASP A 194 20.45 -5.23 38.13
C ASP A 194 21.73 -5.45 38.97
N GLY A 195 22.37 -4.32 39.30
CA GLY A 195 23.41 -4.28 40.31
C GLY A 195 22.82 -4.55 41.70
N ASN A 196 22.76 -5.82 42.12
CA ASN A 196 23.12 -6.20 43.49
C ASN A 196 23.36 -7.70 43.65
N THR A 197 24.57 -7.97 44.14
CA THR A 197 25.07 -9.22 44.68
C THR A 197 24.22 -9.76 45.85
N HIS A 198 23.83 -11.04 45.84
CA HIS A 198 24.35 -12.04 46.78
C HIS A 198 23.83 -13.47 46.53
N SER A 199 24.79 -14.37 46.74
CA SER A 199 24.84 -15.82 46.70
C SER A 199 23.76 -16.59 47.49
N LYS A 200 23.40 -17.76 46.97
CA LYS A 200 22.78 -18.89 47.68
C LYS A 200 23.54 -19.22 48.98
N GLU A 201 22.84 -19.47 50.08
CA GLU A 201 23.11 -20.59 51.00
C GLU A 201 21.93 -20.86 51.98
N ILE A 202 21.42 -22.09 51.89
CA ILE A 202 21.16 -23.05 52.99
C ILE A 202 19.99 -22.82 53.99
N LEU A 203 19.04 -23.77 53.90
CA LEU A 203 18.19 -24.34 54.94
C LEU A 203 18.80 -24.28 56.36
N THR A 204 18.11 -23.71 57.36
CA THR A 204 17.62 -24.43 58.56
C THR A 204 17.00 -23.52 59.62
N ASN A 205 15.93 -24.05 60.23
CA ASN A 205 15.57 -23.97 61.65
C ASN A 205 14.91 -22.71 62.27
N LEU A 206 13.67 -22.97 62.72
CA LEU A 206 13.16 -22.82 64.10
C LEU A 206 12.96 -21.41 64.70
N GLN A 207 11.66 -21.15 64.92
CA GLN A 207 11.02 -20.69 66.17
C GLN A 207 11.26 -19.28 66.73
N SER A 208 10.13 -18.74 67.23
CA SER A 208 9.97 -17.76 68.33
C SER A 208 10.49 -16.35 68.05
N ASP A 209 9.91 -15.25 68.50
CA ASP A 209 8.80 -14.94 69.41
C ASP A 209 8.64 -13.41 69.35
N THR A 210 7.41 -12.88 69.52
CA THR A 210 7.07 -11.60 70.21
C THR A 210 7.69 -10.27 69.69
N ALA A 211 7.17 -9.05 69.87
CA ALA A 211 5.92 -8.45 70.33
C ALA A 211 6.04 -6.94 70.03
N GLU A 212 4.89 -6.31 69.73
CA GLU A 212 4.38 -5.02 70.22
C GLU A 212 5.20 -3.71 70.24
N ASP A 213 4.50 -2.65 69.78
CA ASP A 213 4.33 -1.25 70.29
C ASP A 213 4.45 -0.21 69.16
N SER A 214 3.73 0.92 69.05
CA SER A 214 2.46 1.43 69.61
C SER A 214 2.27 2.89 69.11
N GLY A 215 1.25 3.18 68.29
CA GLY A 215 0.50 4.46 68.07
C GLY A 215 1.22 5.82 67.84
N PRO A 216 0.50 6.96 67.61
CA PRO A 216 -0.94 7.19 67.32
C PRO A 216 -1.19 7.93 65.96
N LYS A 217 -2.19 7.55 65.14
CA LYS A 217 -3.55 8.15 64.95
C LYS A 217 -3.66 9.66 64.64
N GLU A 218 -4.10 9.98 63.41
CA GLU A 218 -5.10 11.00 63.01
C GLU A 218 -5.57 10.68 61.56
N GLU A 219 -6.72 10.02 61.41
CA GLU A 219 -8.00 10.56 60.89
C GLU A 219 -8.02 10.97 59.39
N ILE A 220 -8.31 9.99 58.51
CA ILE A 220 -8.84 10.24 57.16
C ILE A 220 -10.30 9.78 57.13
N ILE A 221 -11.15 10.72 56.75
CA ILE A 221 -12.60 10.62 56.65
C ILE A 221 -12.99 9.66 55.52
N SER A 222 -13.92 8.79 55.88
CA SER A 222 -14.57 7.72 55.13
C SER A 222 -15.20 8.14 53.80
N GLN A 223 -14.94 7.35 52.75
CA GLN A 223 -15.92 7.04 51.70
C GLN A 223 -16.07 5.51 51.61
N PRO A 224 -17.28 4.99 51.36
CA PRO A 224 -17.61 3.60 51.65
C PRO A 224 -16.97 2.66 50.62
N ILE A 225 -16.09 1.80 51.09
CA ILE A 225 -15.71 0.57 50.40
C ILE A 225 -16.98 -0.28 50.33
N ILE A 226 -17.62 -0.28 49.15
CA ILE A 226 -18.58 -1.32 48.81
C ILE A 226 -17.76 -2.59 48.60
N ASN A 227 -17.59 -3.33 49.70
CA ASN A 227 -17.13 -4.70 49.67
C ASN A 227 -18.28 -5.56 49.14
N THR A 228 -18.41 -5.60 47.82
CA THR A 228 -19.08 -6.70 47.13
C THR A 228 -18.02 -7.40 46.30
N SER A 229 -17.25 -8.28 46.94
CA SER A 229 -16.78 -9.46 46.23
C SER A 229 -17.99 -10.35 46.01
N PRO A 230 -18.57 -10.47 44.79
CA PRO A 230 -19.25 -11.71 44.50
C PRO A 230 -18.12 -12.73 44.33
N ARG A 231 -17.93 -13.60 45.32
CA ARG A 231 -17.25 -14.88 45.08
C ARG A 231 -18.16 -15.70 44.15
N VAL A 232 -18.27 -15.30 42.88
CA VAL A 232 -18.63 -16.21 41.82
C VAL A 232 -17.36 -17.02 41.61
N ARG A 233 -17.35 -18.28 42.06
CA ARG A 233 -16.44 -19.23 41.41
C ARG A 233 -16.96 -19.35 39.99
N SER A 234 -16.43 -18.56 39.06
CA SER A 234 -16.75 -18.69 37.65
C SER A 234 -16.38 -20.11 37.24
N ARG A 235 -17.33 -20.83 36.63
CA ARG A 235 -17.04 -22.11 35.99
C ARG A 235 -15.99 -21.83 34.92
N LYS A 236 -14.96 -22.68 34.81
CA LYS A 236 -14.05 -22.63 33.65
C LYS A 236 -14.89 -22.73 32.37
N LEU A 237 -14.61 -21.88 31.39
CA LEU A 237 -15.27 -22.02 30.08
C LEU A 237 -14.84 -23.35 29.45
N ARG A 238 -15.81 -24.08 28.90
CA ARG A 238 -15.59 -25.36 28.22
C ARG A 238 -15.41 -25.12 26.73
N ILE A 239 -14.31 -25.61 26.17
CA ILE A 239 -13.93 -25.41 24.76
C ILE A 239 -13.86 -26.76 24.05
N LEU A 240 -14.56 -26.90 22.92
CA LEU A 240 -14.39 -28.03 22.02
C LEU A 240 -13.35 -27.70 20.95
N ALA A 241 -12.24 -28.43 20.91
CA ALA A 241 -11.10 -28.15 20.04
C ALA A 241 -10.99 -29.18 18.90
N LEU A 242 -11.04 -28.69 17.66
CA LEU A 242 -10.99 -29.47 16.42
C LEU A 242 -9.65 -29.25 15.71
N HIS A 243 -8.91 -30.34 15.46
CA HIS A 243 -7.58 -30.26 14.86
C HIS A 243 -7.61 -29.92 13.36
N GLY A 244 -6.45 -29.55 12.80
CA GLY A 244 -6.28 -29.34 11.36
C GLY A 244 -5.97 -30.60 10.58
N LYS A 245 -5.89 -30.48 9.25
CA LYS A 245 -5.53 -31.58 8.35
C LYS A 245 -4.22 -32.25 8.79
N LYS A 246 -4.18 -33.59 8.73
CA LYS A 246 -3.02 -34.40 9.15
C LYS A 246 -2.49 -33.98 10.54
N GLY A 247 -3.43 -33.62 11.43
CA GLY A 247 -3.15 -33.10 12.77
C GLY A 247 -3.59 -34.08 13.86
N ASN A 248 -3.42 -33.69 15.12
CA ASN A 248 -3.94 -34.45 16.26
C ASN A 248 -4.13 -33.55 17.49
N ASN A 249 -4.55 -34.14 18.61
CA ASN A 249 -4.78 -33.43 19.88
C ASN A 249 -3.52 -32.76 20.43
N LYS A 250 -2.34 -33.36 20.25
CA LYS A 250 -1.07 -32.79 20.76
C LYS A 250 -0.68 -31.54 19.96
N VAL A 251 -0.82 -31.57 18.63
CA VAL A 251 -0.64 -30.37 17.78
C VAL A 251 -1.65 -29.29 18.18
N THR A 252 -2.92 -29.63 18.31
CA THR A 252 -3.99 -28.69 18.71
C THR A 252 -3.72 -28.06 20.08
N LYS A 253 -3.22 -28.86 21.04
CA LYS A 253 -2.81 -28.38 22.36
C LYS A 253 -1.67 -27.37 22.28
N LEU A 254 -0.70 -27.58 21.39
CA LEU A 254 0.38 -26.62 21.15
C LEU A 254 -0.16 -25.33 20.54
N GLN A 255 -1.06 -25.41 19.55
CA GLN A 255 -1.71 -24.24 18.94
C GLN A 255 -2.47 -23.42 19.99
N LEU A 256 -3.28 -24.07 20.83
CA LEU A 256 -4.02 -23.42 21.92
C LEU A 256 -3.09 -22.82 22.98
N LYS A 257 -2.02 -23.52 23.35
CA LYS A 257 -1.01 -23.02 24.29
C LYS A 257 -0.34 -21.75 23.75
N ASN A 258 -0.07 -21.67 22.45
CA ASN A 258 0.48 -20.47 21.83
C ASN A 258 -0.48 -19.28 21.96
N LEU A 259 -1.80 -19.53 21.94
CA LEU A 259 -2.85 -18.53 22.20
C LEU A 259 -3.12 -18.28 23.69
N GLN A 260 -2.28 -18.82 24.59
CA GLN A 260 -2.49 -18.84 26.03
C GLN A 260 -3.80 -19.52 26.50
N ILE A 261 -4.47 -20.27 25.62
CA ILE A 261 -5.64 -21.07 25.96
C ILE A 261 -5.15 -22.42 26.51
N THR A 262 -5.19 -22.55 27.83
CA THR A 262 -4.55 -23.65 28.55
C THR A 262 -5.54 -24.38 29.48
N GLU A 263 -5.27 -25.66 29.76
CA GLU A 263 -6.16 -26.52 30.57
C GLU A 263 -6.24 -26.08 32.06
N ASP A 264 -5.29 -25.28 32.54
CA ASP A 264 -5.35 -24.65 33.86
C ASP A 264 -6.38 -23.53 33.94
N GLN A 265 -6.71 -22.88 32.81
CA GLN A 265 -7.69 -21.81 32.73
C GLN A 265 -9.05 -22.28 32.19
N TYR A 266 -9.04 -23.23 31.24
CA TYR A 266 -10.22 -23.70 30.49
C TYR A 266 -10.42 -25.21 30.63
N ASP A 267 -11.65 -25.69 30.43
CA ASP A 267 -11.93 -27.13 30.30
C ASP A 267 -12.00 -27.51 28.82
N ILE A 268 -10.90 -28.05 28.29
CA ILE A 268 -10.70 -28.25 26.85
C ILE A 268 -10.93 -29.73 26.48
N VAL A 269 -11.84 -29.97 25.55
CA VAL A 269 -12.11 -31.29 24.98
C VAL A 269 -11.57 -31.32 23.55
N TYR A 270 -10.63 -32.22 23.27
CA TYR A 270 -10.07 -32.40 21.93
C TYR A 270 -10.78 -33.52 21.17
N PHE A 271 -11.17 -33.27 19.93
CA PHE A 271 -11.90 -34.23 19.10
C PHE A 271 -11.13 -34.52 17.80
N ASN A 272 -10.89 -35.81 17.54
CA ASN A 272 -10.18 -36.28 16.35
C ASN A 272 -11.15 -36.53 15.18
N GLY A 273 -10.69 -36.26 13.98
CA GLY A 273 -11.31 -36.57 12.71
C GLY A 273 -11.22 -38.07 12.41
N LEU A 274 -11.99 -38.49 11.42
CA LEU A 274 -12.29 -39.90 11.16
C LEU A 274 -11.25 -40.60 10.31
N ILE A 275 -10.47 -39.82 9.54
CA ILE A 275 -9.52 -40.35 8.57
C ILE A 275 -8.16 -40.39 9.25
N GLU A 276 -7.67 -41.58 9.58
CA GLU A 276 -6.31 -41.76 10.09
C GLU A 276 -5.30 -41.59 8.95
N GLU A 277 -4.28 -40.77 9.19
CA GLU A 277 -3.24 -40.38 8.24
C GLU A 277 -1.90 -41.00 8.62
N LYS A 278 -1.14 -41.41 7.60
CA LYS A 278 0.16 -42.06 7.82
C LYS A 278 1.22 -41.11 8.35
N ASP A 279 1.21 -39.89 7.82
CA ASP A 279 2.22 -38.86 8.09
C ASP A 279 1.53 -37.57 8.54
N GLY A 280 2.20 -36.85 9.45
CA GLY A 280 1.74 -35.54 9.90
C GLY A 280 1.90 -34.47 8.83
N ASN A 281 1.31 -33.30 9.05
CA ASN A 281 1.51 -32.16 8.16
C ASN A 281 2.99 -31.69 8.21
N PRO A 282 3.71 -31.66 7.07
CA PRO A 282 5.11 -31.20 7.02
C PRO A 282 5.30 -29.75 7.48
N ASP A 283 4.26 -28.92 7.43
CA ASP A 283 4.30 -27.52 7.91
C ASP A 283 4.39 -27.40 9.45
N HIS A 284 4.34 -28.52 10.18
CA HIS A 284 4.54 -28.61 11.62
C HIS A 284 5.80 -29.43 11.95
N PRO A 285 7.01 -28.82 11.89
CA PRO A 285 8.29 -29.52 12.10
C PRO A 285 8.59 -29.89 13.56
N GLU A 286 7.81 -29.38 14.53
CA GLU A 286 7.94 -29.79 15.93
C GLU A 286 7.35 -31.19 16.08
N VAL A 287 8.24 -32.18 16.15
CA VAL A 287 7.95 -33.63 16.17
C VAL A 287 6.90 -33.96 17.23
N VAL A 288 5.70 -34.28 16.76
CA VAL A 288 4.63 -34.84 17.57
C VAL A 288 4.36 -36.25 17.06
N ASP A 289 4.62 -37.27 17.87
CA ASP A 289 4.31 -38.65 17.49
C ASP A 289 2.81 -38.83 17.22
N GLY A 290 2.50 -39.53 16.13
CA GLY A 290 1.15 -39.90 15.70
C GLY A 290 0.40 -40.81 16.68
N PRO A 291 -0.83 -41.23 16.34
CA PRO A 291 -1.49 -41.12 15.03
C PRO A 291 -1.92 -39.70 14.64
N PHE A 292 -2.05 -39.46 13.33
CA PHE A 292 -2.52 -38.20 12.73
C PHE A 292 -3.89 -38.41 12.09
N TYR A 293 -4.67 -37.34 11.96
CA TYR A 293 -6.05 -37.39 11.50
C TYR A 293 -6.39 -36.26 10.55
N SER A 294 -7.31 -36.53 9.64
CA SER A 294 -8.00 -35.56 8.76
C SER A 294 -9.52 -35.71 8.91
N TRP A 295 -10.27 -34.67 8.56
CA TRP A 295 -11.73 -34.67 8.65
C TRP A 295 -12.39 -35.12 7.35
N PHE A 296 -11.77 -34.75 6.23
CA PHE A 296 -12.26 -35.08 4.89
C PHE A 296 -11.08 -35.16 3.89
N HIS A 297 -11.33 -35.82 2.76
CA HIS A 297 -10.34 -35.97 1.68
C HIS A 297 -10.05 -34.62 0.99
N ASP A 298 -8.90 -34.47 0.33
CA ASP A 298 -8.56 -33.20 -0.37
C ASP A 298 -9.13 -33.13 -1.80
N ASP A 299 -9.26 -34.29 -2.45
CA ASP A 299 -9.70 -34.35 -3.84
C ASP A 299 -11.22 -34.25 -3.91
N TYR A 300 -11.72 -33.08 -4.31
CA TYR A 300 -13.14 -32.84 -4.51
C TYR A 300 -13.76 -33.72 -5.62
N THR A 301 -12.95 -34.41 -6.42
CA THR A 301 -13.41 -35.40 -7.41
C THR A 301 -13.55 -36.80 -6.81
N ASP A 302 -13.03 -37.04 -5.60
CA ASP A 302 -13.21 -38.29 -4.87
C ASP A 302 -14.70 -38.48 -4.50
N PRO A 303 -15.33 -39.60 -4.91
CA PRO A 303 -16.68 -39.95 -4.47
C PRO A 303 -16.88 -39.94 -2.94
N GLY A 304 -15.81 -40.19 -2.17
CA GLY A 304 -15.79 -40.18 -0.71
C GLY A 304 -15.71 -38.78 -0.08
N PHE A 305 -15.28 -37.75 -0.83
CA PHE A 305 -15.12 -36.38 -0.34
C PHE A 305 -16.39 -35.85 0.33
N ARG A 306 -17.50 -35.88 -0.41
CA ARG A 306 -18.80 -35.41 0.06
C ARG A 306 -19.23 -36.14 1.33
N THR A 307 -19.15 -37.46 1.33
CA THR A 307 -19.56 -38.31 2.46
C THR A 307 -18.74 -38.02 3.71
N SER A 308 -17.42 -37.83 3.56
CA SER A 308 -16.53 -37.54 4.67
C SER A 308 -16.84 -36.19 5.35
N ILE A 309 -17.20 -35.15 4.59
CA ILE A 309 -17.61 -33.84 5.14
C ILE A 309 -18.90 -33.98 5.96
N PHE A 310 -19.90 -34.69 5.43
CA PHE A 310 -21.16 -34.93 6.14
C PHE A 310 -20.94 -35.67 7.45
N GLN A 311 -20.14 -36.74 7.41
CA GLN A 311 -19.86 -37.53 8.59
C GLN A 311 -19.09 -36.71 9.65
N ALA A 312 -18.08 -35.95 9.23
CA ALA A 312 -17.32 -35.08 10.13
C ALA A 312 -18.22 -34.07 10.87
N ALA A 313 -19.11 -33.37 10.15
CA ALA A 313 -20.03 -32.41 10.77
C ALA A 313 -21.08 -33.08 11.68
N SER A 314 -21.59 -34.25 11.28
CA SER A 314 -22.52 -35.05 12.08
C SER A 314 -21.89 -35.50 13.40
N ASP A 315 -20.66 -36.00 13.36
CA ASP A 315 -19.95 -36.50 14.54
C ASP A 315 -19.64 -35.37 15.52
N VAL A 316 -19.30 -34.17 15.04
CA VAL A 316 -19.12 -33.00 15.89
C VAL A 316 -20.43 -32.55 16.53
N LEU A 317 -21.55 -32.53 15.80
CA LEU A 317 -22.87 -32.24 16.38
C LEU A 317 -23.24 -33.25 17.48
N MET A 318 -22.94 -34.53 17.25
CA MET A 318 -23.17 -35.59 18.24
C MET A 318 -22.25 -35.44 19.45
N ALA A 319 -20.99 -35.04 19.25
CA ALA A 319 -20.07 -34.71 20.33
C ALA A 319 -20.58 -33.53 21.18
N ILE A 320 -21.11 -32.47 20.56
CA ILE A 320 -21.73 -31.34 21.27
C ILE A 320 -22.93 -31.81 22.10
N LYS A 321 -23.79 -32.65 21.53
CA LYS A 321 -24.97 -33.19 22.23
C LYS A 321 -24.60 -34.10 23.40
N THR A 322 -23.58 -34.95 23.25
CA THR A 322 -23.25 -35.99 24.24
C THR A 322 -22.24 -35.53 25.29
N MET A 323 -21.35 -34.60 24.94
CA MET A 323 -20.25 -34.14 25.80
C MET A 323 -20.41 -32.69 26.28
N GLY A 324 -21.34 -31.94 25.70
CA GLY A 324 -21.62 -30.54 26.03
C GLY A 324 -22.36 -30.32 27.36
N PRO A 325 -22.80 -29.08 27.66
CA PRO A 325 -22.67 -27.88 26.82
C PRO A 325 -21.22 -27.38 26.75
N PHE A 326 -20.85 -26.83 25.60
CA PHE A 326 -19.59 -26.13 25.36
C PHE A 326 -19.87 -24.65 25.23
N ASP A 327 -19.03 -23.81 25.84
CA ASP A 327 -19.18 -22.35 25.76
C ASP A 327 -18.58 -21.83 24.44
N ALA A 328 -17.52 -22.48 23.93
CA ALA A 328 -16.87 -22.12 22.67
C ALA A 328 -16.39 -23.33 21.85
N ILE A 329 -16.20 -23.12 20.54
CA ILE A 329 -15.52 -24.07 19.63
C ILE A 329 -14.22 -23.43 19.13
N TYR A 330 -13.10 -24.15 19.24
CA TYR A 330 -11.87 -23.86 18.51
C TYR A 330 -11.75 -24.80 17.32
N GLY A 331 -11.45 -24.28 16.14
CA GLY A 331 -11.12 -25.08 14.97
C GLY A 331 -9.89 -24.56 14.26
N PHE A 332 -9.03 -25.45 13.77
CA PHE A 332 -7.87 -25.13 12.95
C PHE A 332 -7.95 -25.81 11.58
N SER A 333 -7.60 -25.12 10.47
CA SER A 333 -7.56 -25.74 9.13
C SER A 333 -8.87 -26.45 8.76
N GLN A 334 -8.85 -27.73 8.37
CA GLN A 334 -10.07 -28.52 8.14
C GLN A 334 -11.03 -28.52 9.34
N GLY A 335 -10.53 -28.51 10.58
CA GLY A 335 -11.36 -28.42 11.79
C GLY A 335 -12.14 -27.12 11.89
N ALA A 336 -11.57 -25.99 11.45
CA ALA A 336 -12.29 -24.71 11.35
C ALA A 336 -13.42 -24.76 10.31
N SER A 337 -13.17 -25.46 9.20
CA SER A 337 -14.16 -25.72 8.16
C SER A 337 -15.33 -26.58 8.65
N VAL A 338 -15.05 -27.67 9.39
CA VAL A 338 -16.09 -28.48 10.03
C VAL A 338 -16.88 -27.65 11.05
N ALA A 339 -16.20 -26.88 11.90
CA ALA A 339 -16.83 -25.98 12.86
C ALA A 339 -17.79 -25.00 12.18
N THR A 340 -17.42 -24.44 11.02
CA THR A 340 -18.26 -23.54 10.23
C THR A 340 -19.53 -24.22 9.70
N ILE A 341 -19.42 -25.46 9.22
CA ILE A 341 -20.59 -26.25 8.79
C ILE A 341 -21.53 -26.50 9.98
N VAL A 342 -20.96 -26.86 11.14
CA VAL A 342 -21.72 -27.07 12.38
C VAL A 342 -22.42 -25.78 12.82
N ALA A 343 -21.74 -24.64 12.76
CA ALA A 343 -22.31 -23.32 13.06
C ALA A 343 -23.48 -22.97 12.11
N SER A 344 -23.34 -23.30 10.83
CA SER A 344 -24.38 -23.11 9.81
C SER A 344 -25.67 -23.88 10.14
N ALA A 345 -25.56 -25.06 10.76
CA ALA A 345 -26.70 -25.86 11.18
C ALA A 345 -27.50 -25.22 12.33
N TYR A 346 -26.90 -24.36 13.17
CA TYR A 346 -27.64 -23.60 14.17
C TYR A 346 -28.52 -22.52 13.52
N SER A 347 -28.02 -21.91 12.45
CA SER A 347 -28.67 -20.76 11.78
C SER A 347 -29.57 -21.16 10.61
N ASN A 348 -29.50 -22.41 10.13
CA ASN A 348 -30.28 -22.88 8.97
C ASN A 348 -30.83 -24.31 9.17
N GLU A 349 -32.16 -24.41 9.22
CA GLU A 349 -32.88 -25.67 9.43
C GLU A 349 -32.71 -26.68 8.27
N GLU A 350 -32.56 -26.21 7.03
CA GLU A 350 -32.34 -27.06 5.86
C GLU A 350 -30.97 -27.74 5.96
N ILE A 351 -29.92 -26.98 6.27
CA ILE A 351 -28.57 -27.52 6.49
C ILE A 351 -28.59 -28.54 7.63
N ARG A 352 -29.26 -28.22 8.73
CA ARG A 352 -29.42 -29.13 9.87
C ARG A 352 -30.08 -30.45 9.45
N LYS A 353 -31.15 -30.41 8.65
CA LYS A 353 -31.83 -31.60 8.14
C LYS A 353 -30.93 -32.44 7.22
N ILE A 354 -30.20 -31.81 6.31
CA ILE A 354 -29.31 -32.53 5.37
C ILE A 354 -28.18 -33.24 6.14
N LEU A 355 -27.54 -32.56 7.11
CA LEU A 355 -26.49 -33.16 7.93
C LEU A 355 -27.01 -34.39 8.70
N MET A 356 -28.23 -34.32 9.23
CA MET A 356 -28.84 -35.41 10.00
C MET A 356 -29.36 -36.57 9.12
N GLN A 357 -29.84 -36.28 7.91
CA GLN A 357 -30.31 -37.31 6.96
C GLN A 357 -29.17 -38.10 6.31
N GLY A 358 -27.98 -37.51 6.19
CA GLY A 358 -26.80 -38.15 5.59
C GLY A 358 -26.11 -39.22 6.44
N SER A 359 -26.51 -39.40 7.71
CA SER A 359 -25.75 -40.14 8.71
C SER A 359 -26.44 -41.44 9.21
N PHE A 360 -27.15 -42.18 8.35
CA PHE A 360 -27.74 -43.48 8.73
C PHE A 360 -27.40 -44.62 7.76
N THR A 361 -26.26 -45.27 8.00
CA THR A 361 -26.16 -46.70 7.72
C THR A 361 -26.88 -47.47 8.85
N SER A 362 -28.10 -47.93 8.55
CA SER A 362 -28.83 -49.00 9.24
C SER A 362 -28.99 -48.93 10.77
N VAL A 363 -29.82 -48.01 11.27
CA VAL A 363 -30.57 -48.24 12.52
C VAL A 363 -32.01 -47.75 12.32
N ASN A 364 -32.97 -48.56 12.79
CA ASN A 364 -34.41 -48.41 12.55
C ASN A 364 -34.95 -47.01 12.85
N GLN A 365 -35.82 -46.56 11.94
CA GLN A 365 -36.66 -45.38 12.02
C GLN A 365 -37.58 -45.43 13.26
N THR A 366 -37.19 -44.78 14.36
CA THR A 366 -38.11 -44.39 15.45
C THR A 366 -37.66 -43.16 16.26
N GLU A 367 -36.68 -42.36 15.83
CA GLU A 367 -36.20 -41.19 16.59
C GLU A 367 -36.16 -39.87 15.79
N ASP A 368 -37.19 -39.60 14.97
CA ASP A 368 -37.38 -38.27 14.36
C ASP A 368 -37.75 -37.17 15.40
N GLU A 369 -37.94 -37.51 16.68
CA GLU A 369 -38.32 -36.57 17.76
C GLU A 369 -37.17 -36.08 18.67
N GLN A 370 -35.91 -36.53 18.51
CA GLN A 370 -34.80 -36.17 19.44
C GLN A 370 -33.89 -35.00 19.01
N ILE A 371 -34.30 -34.16 18.05
CA ILE A 371 -33.43 -33.17 17.39
C ILE A 371 -33.62 -31.73 17.93
N MET A 372 -34.49 -31.51 18.92
CA MET A 372 -34.79 -30.17 19.46
C MET A 372 -33.80 -29.65 20.51
N ASP A 373 -32.85 -30.47 21.00
CA ASP A 373 -31.96 -30.13 22.13
C ASP A 373 -30.46 -30.27 21.78
N ILE A 374 -29.96 -29.61 20.73
CA ILE A 374 -28.50 -29.42 20.59
C ILE A 374 -28.11 -28.17 21.39
N PRO A 375 -27.22 -28.28 22.40
CA PRO A 375 -26.79 -27.13 23.20
C PRO A 375 -26.26 -25.99 22.31
N SER A 376 -26.56 -24.73 22.68
CA SER A 376 -26.01 -23.57 21.99
C SER A 376 -24.49 -23.49 22.16
N ILE A 377 -23.86 -22.81 21.20
CA ILE A 377 -22.45 -22.40 21.27
C ILE A 377 -22.45 -20.89 21.27
N ASP A 378 -21.76 -20.29 22.24
CA ASP A 378 -21.80 -18.84 22.45
C ASP A 378 -20.62 -18.12 21.75
N TYR A 379 -19.57 -18.85 21.38
CA TYR A 379 -18.40 -18.28 20.71
C TYR A 379 -17.63 -19.27 19.82
N MET A 380 -16.90 -18.76 18.84
CA MET A 380 -16.00 -19.57 18.01
C MET A 380 -14.63 -18.92 17.83
N ILE A 381 -13.57 -19.75 17.80
CA ILE A 381 -12.22 -19.35 17.38
C ILE A 381 -11.84 -20.22 16.19
N LEU A 382 -11.70 -19.62 15.01
CA LEU A 382 -11.47 -20.32 13.75
C LEU A 382 -10.13 -19.87 13.18
N ALA A 383 -9.12 -20.75 13.24
CA ALA A 383 -7.75 -20.45 12.84
C ALA A 383 -7.40 -21.09 11.50
N CYS A 384 -6.84 -20.29 10.59
CA CYS A 384 -6.39 -20.68 9.26
C CYS A 384 -7.40 -21.60 8.58
N ALA A 385 -8.66 -21.18 8.45
CA ALA A 385 -9.71 -22.04 7.93
C ALA A 385 -9.47 -22.35 6.44
N CYS A 386 -9.41 -23.65 6.12
CA CYS A 386 -9.10 -24.11 4.77
C CYS A 386 -10.21 -24.97 4.22
N ASP A 387 -10.35 -24.92 2.89
CA ASP A 387 -10.93 -26.02 2.14
C ASP A 387 -12.45 -26.24 2.37
N LEU A 388 -13.21 -25.14 2.39
CA LEU A 388 -14.63 -25.15 2.07
C LEU A 388 -14.88 -24.41 0.74
N SER A 389 -14.23 -24.89 -0.31
CA SER A 389 -14.38 -24.31 -1.66
C SER A 389 -15.87 -24.15 -2.03
N ALA A 390 -16.19 -23.21 -2.92
CA ALA A 390 -17.54 -23.09 -3.50
C ALA A 390 -18.04 -24.45 -4.09
N ARG A 391 -17.12 -25.37 -4.41
CA ARG A 391 -17.41 -26.73 -4.86
C ARG A 391 -17.78 -27.68 -3.72
N ALA A 392 -17.16 -27.59 -2.54
CA ALA A 392 -17.61 -28.33 -1.35
C ALA A 392 -19.03 -27.92 -0.94
N ARG A 393 -19.32 -26.61 -0.98
CA ARG A 393 -20.68 -26.07 -0.79
C ARG A 393 -21.69 -26.60 -1.81
N LYS A 394 -21.28 -26.72 -3.08
CA LYS A 394 -22.10 -27.32 -4.14
C LYS A 394 -22.27 -28.84 -3.96
N ALA A 395 -21.26 -29.54 -3.45
CA ALA A 395 -21.31 -30.96 -3.14
C ALA A 395 -22.29 -31.27 -1.99
N LEU A 396 -22.44 -30.36 -1.03
CA LEU A 396 -23.46 -30.46 0.03
C LEU A 396 -24.90 -30.31 -0.51
N GLN A 397 -25.11 -30.01 -1.80
CA GLN A 397 -26.42 -29.80 -2.43
C GLN A 397 -27.29 -28.72 -1.78
N ILE A 398 -26.68 -27.83 -1.00
CA ILE A 398 -27.35 -26.66 -0.46
C ILE A 398 -27.60 -25.70 -1.64
N SER A 399 -28.83 -25.18 -1.76
CA SER A 399 -29.15 -24.26 -2.85
C SER A 399 -28.25 -23.02 -2.78
N ALA A 400 -27.89 -22.46 -3.94
CA ALA A 400 -27.08 -21.23 -3.99
C ALA A 400 -27.77 -20.08 -3.23
N ASP A 401 -29.10 -20.03 -3.26
CA ASP A 401 -29.91 -19.06 -2.52
C ASP A 401 -29.84 -19.26 -0.99
N SER A 402 -29.81 -20.51 -0.51
CA SER A 402 -29.68 -20.83 0.92
C SER A 402 -28.31 -20.46 1.47
N ILE A 403 -27.25 -20.54 0.65
CA ILE A 403 -25.88 -20.13 1.02
C ILE A 403 -25.72 -18.61 0.97
N ALA A 404 -26.24 -17.95 -0.06
CA ALA A 404 -26.16 -16.50 -0.20
C ALA A 404 -26.92 -15.74 0.91
N LYS A 405 -27.87 -16.42 1.58
CA LYS A 405 -28.63 -15.90 2.72
C LYS A 405 -28.13 -16.43 4.06
N LEU A 406 -27.07 -17.23 4.08
CA LEU A 406 -26.55 -17.81 5.31
C LEU A 406 -25.86 -16.72 6.14
N SER A 407 -26.41 -16.42 7.31
CA SER A 407 -25.85 -15.47 8.28
C SER A 407 -25.77 -16.18 9.62
N ILE A 408 -24.56 -16.56 10.03
CA ILE A 408 -24.29 -17.26 11.29
C ILE A 408 -24.24 -16.23 12.41
N ASP A 409 -25.19 -16.32 13.35
CA ASP A 409 -25.33 -15.37 14.48
C ASP A 409 -24.61 -15.86 15.74
N ILE A 410 -23.40 -16.40 15.56
CA ILE A 410 -22.50 -16.81 16.64
C ILE A 410 -21.29 -15.88 16.57
N PRO A 411 -20.95 -15.13 17.63
CA PRO A 411 -19.74 -14.33 17.64
C PRO A 411 -18.49 -15.18 17.41
N SER A 412 -17.55 -14.70 16.58
CA SER A 412 -16.37 -15.48 16.22
C SER A 412 -15.10 -14.65 16.10
N LEU A 413 -13.97 -15.22 16.53
CA LEU A 413 -12.61 -14.75 16.26
C LEU A 413 -12.01 -15.61 15.15
N HIS A 414 -11.60 -14.98 14.06
CA HIS A 414 -10.94 -15.65 12.94
C HIS A 414 -9.46 -15.29 12.92
N LEU A 415 -8.60 -16.27 13.14
CA LEU A 415 -7.15 -16.09 13.05
C LEU A 415 -6.70 -16.41 11.63
N VAL A 416 -6.22 -15.40 10.91
CA VAL A 416 -5.87 -15.51 9.49
C VAL A 416 -4.37 -15.31 9.33
N ALA A 417 -3.66 -16.34 8.88
CA ALA A 417 -2.23 -16.22 8.63
C ALA A 417 -1.95 -15.40 7.36
N THR A 418 -1.02 -14.45 7.43
CA THR A 418 -0.75 -13.49 6.34
C THR A 418 -0.12 -14.12 5.11
N ASP A 419 0.74 -15.12 5.30
CA ASP A 419 1.46 -15.84 4.25
C ASP A 419 0.83 -17.20 3.92
N ASP A 420 -0.43 -17.39 4.31
CA ASP A 420 -1.17 -18.61 4.09
C ASP A 420 -1.83 -18.63 2.70
N SER A 421 -1.58 -19.71 1.95
CA SER A 421 -2.27 -19.98 0.69
C SER A 421 -3.79 -19.98 0.81
N CYS A 422 -4.34 -20.30 1.99
CA CYS A 422 -5.76 -20.37 2.31
C CYS A 422 -6.30 -19.08 2.97
N ARG A 423 -5.53 -17.99 2.95
CA ARG A 423 -5.95 -16.71 3.52
C ARG A 423 -7.28 -16.22 2.94
N SER A 424 -7.43 -16.27 1.61
CA SER A 424 -8.66 -15.82 0.94
C SER A 424 -9.86 -16.64 1.37
N GLU A 425 -9.70 -17.95 1.55
CA GLU A 425 -10.74 -18.87 2.01
C GLU A 425 -11.11 -18.61 3.47
N SER A 426 -10.12 -18.31 4.33
CA SER A 426 -10.36 -17.92 5.72
C SER A 426 -11.14 -16.60 5.83
N GLU A 427 -10.79 -15.63 4.98
CA GLU A 427 -11.52 -14.37 4.84
C GLU A 427 -12.95 -14.63 4.32
N ASP A 428 -13.15 -15.49 3.33
CA ASP A 428 -14.49 -15.84 2.83
C ASP A 428 -15.34 -16.51 3.92
N ILE A 429 -14.77 -17.44 4.69
CA ILE A 429 -15.47 -18.17 5.76
C ILE A 429 -15.92 -17.21 6.86
N SER A 430 -15.07 -16.27 7.27
CA SER A 430 -15.46 -15.24 8.25
C SER A 430 -16.62 -14.36 7.76
N GLY A 431 -16.86 -14.30 6.45
CA GLY A 431 -17.94 -13.50 5.85
C GLY A 431 -19.32 -14.12 6.06
N LEU A 432 -19.37 -15.39 6.47
CA LEU A 432 -20.60 -16.10 6.81
C LEU A 432 -21.14 -15.72 8.20
N PHE A 433 -20.32 -15.08 9.04
CA PHE A 433 -20.65 -14.73 10.41
C PHE A 433 -21.07 -13.25 10.50
N SER A 434 -22.22 -12.98 11.12
CA SER A 434 -22.74 -11.61 11.31
C SER A 434 -21.92 -10.78 12.29
N ASN A 435 -21.20 -11.45 13.20
CA ASN A 435 -20.39 -10.84 14.24
C ASN A 435 -19.00 -11.51 14.31
N SER A 436 -18.21 -11.35 13.25
CA SER A 436 -16.84 -11.84 13.18
C SER A 436 -15.80 -10.75 13.43
N HIS A 437 -14.79 -11.09 14.24
CA HIS A 437 -13.55 -10.36 14.38
C HIS A 437 -12.44 -11.12 13.65
N ILE A 438 -11.76 -10.47 12.71
CA ILE A 438 -10.60 -11.06 12.03
C ILE A 438 -9.34 -10.51 12.68
N GLN A 439 -8.43 -11.41 13.00
CA GLN A 439 -7.12 -11.06 13.49
C GLN A 439 -6.06 -11.78 12.67
N TYR A 440 -5.21 -10.99 12.00
CA TYR A 440 -4.11 -11.56 11.26
C TYR A 440 -2.95 -11.94 12.18
N ILE A 441 -2.29 -13.03 11.82
CA ILE A 441 -1.14 -13.59 12.53
C ILE A 441 0.02 -13.78 11.54
N THR A 442 1.25 -13.51 12.00
CA THR A 442 2.45 -13.68 11.18
C THR A 442 2.77 -15.15 10.95
N GLY A 443 3.11 -15.52 9.72
CA GLY A 443 3.59 -16.86 9.36
C GLY A 443 2.72 -17.56 8.32
N ALA A 444 3.10 -18.81 8.03
CA ALA A 444 2.41 -19.69 7.09
C ALA A 444 1.16 -20.34 7.75
N HIS A 445 0.68 -21.46 7.20
CA HIS A 445 -0.52 -22.19 7.63
C HIS A 445 -0.41 -22.85 9.04
N CYS A 446 -0.12 -22.07 10.09
CA CYS A 446 0.01 -22.53 11.48
C CYS A 446 -0.01 -21.40 12.53
N VAL A 447 -0.47 -21.68 13.75
CA VAL A 447 -0.30 -20.83 14.94
C VAL A 447 1.06 -21.13 15.59
N ARG A 448 2.05 -20.26 15.36
CA ARG A 448 3.45 -20.46 15.79
C ARG A 448 3.70 -20.07 17.24
N ARG A 449 4.82 -20.53 17.80
CA ARG A 449 5.26 -20.20 19.16
C ARG A 449 5.52 -18.70 19.37
N SER A 450 5.90 -17.97 18.33
CA SER A 450 6.11 -16.51 18.38
C SER A 450 4.87 -15.71 18.77
N ILE A 451 3.67 -16.30 18.65
CA ILE A 451 2.42 -15.66 19.10
C ILE A 451 2.39 -15.46 20.62
N VAL A 452 3.18 -16.21 21.40
CA VAL A 452 3.25 -16.05 22.86
C VAL A 452 3.73 -14.64 23.25
N ASP A 453 4.50 -13.99 22.38
CA ASP A 453 5.04 -12.64 22.60
C ASP A 453 4.14 -11.54 22.00
N ASP A 454 3.02 -11.92 21.38
CA ASP A 454 2.08 -11.02 20.74
C ASP A 454 0.97 -10.58 21.73
N GLU A 455 1.31 -9.64 22.62
CA GLU A 455 0.40 -9.17 23.68
C GLU A 455 -0.95 -8.68 23.16
N ILE A 456 -0.99 -8.04 21.98
CA ILE A 456 -2.24 -7.51 21.40
C ILE A 456 -3.17 -8.67 21.00
N LEU A 457 -2.63 -9.72 20.38
CA LEU A 457 -3.39 -10.91 20.01
C LEU A 457 -3.92 -11.62 21.25
N LEU A 458 -3.04 -11.85 22.21
CA LEU A 458 -3.36 -12.60 23.41
C LEU A 458 -4.37 -11.86 24.28
N THR A 459 -4.27 -10.53 24.34
CA THR A 459 -5.28 -9.67 24.97
C THR A 459 -6.61 -9.79 24.24
N SER A 460 -6.64 -9.68 22.91
CA SER A 460 -7.87 -9.84 22.11
C SER A 460 -8.53 -11.20 22.32
N VAL A 461 -7.77 -12.31 22.25
CA VAL A 461 -8.26 -13.67 22.52
C VAL A 461 -8.85 -13.77 23.92
N THR A 462 -8.12 -13.24 24.91
CA THR A 462 -8.51 -13.29 26.32
C THR A 462 -9.76 -12.45 26.59
N GLU A 463 -9.82 -11.21 26.10
CA GLU A 463 -10.95 -10.32 26.26
C GLU A 463 -12.21 -10.86 25.58
N ASN A 464 -12.09 -11.44 24.38
CA ASN A 464 -13.24 -12.04 23.70
C ASN A 464 -13.80 -13.25 24.46
N LEU A 465 -12.92 -14.13 24.96
CA LEU A 465 -13.34 -15.26 25.81
C LEU A 465 -13.88 -14.79 27.17
N GLN A 466 -13.34 -13.72 27.75
CA GLN A 466 -13.82 -13.12 29.00
C GLN A 466 -15.10 -12.31 28.82
N ALA A 467 -15.36 -11.74 27.64
CA ALA A 467 -16.59 -11.01 27.33
C ALA A 467 -17.82 -11.91 27.34
N LEU A 468 -17.64 -13.22 27.10
CA LEU A 468 -18.67 -14.25 27.35
C LEU A 468 -19.10 -14.28 28.83
N GLN A 469 -18.27 -13.76 29.73
CA GLN A 469 -18.58 -13.63 31.15
C GLN A 469 -19.10 -12.22 31.52
N ASN A 470 -18.77 -11.17 30.75
CA ASN A 470 -19.18 -9.78 31.04
C ASN A 470 -19.37 -8.96 29.75
N SER A 471 -20.58 -8.45 29.52
CA SER A 471 -20.88 -7.54 28.39
C SER A 471 -20.43 -6.10 28.73
N ILE A 472 -19.28 -5.67 28.21
CA ILE A 472 -18.83 -4.26 28.33
C ILE A 472 -19.09 -3.53 27.00
N PRO A 473 -19.89 -2.44 26.98
CA PRO A 473 -20.07 -1.63 25.78
C PRO A 473 -18.82 -0.79 25.49
N ILE A 474 -18.33 -0.83 24.24
CA ILE A 474 -17.30 0.10 23.74
C ILE A 474 -17.97 1.45 23.46
N SER A 475 -17.48 2.53 24.09
CA SER A 475 -17.94 3.89 23.81
C SER A 475 -17.18 4.44 22.60
N LEU A 476 -17.85 4.52 21.45
CA LEU A 476 -17.27 5.16 20.26
C LEU A 476 -17.28 6.69 20.39
N PRO A 477 -16.25 7.38 19.88
CA PRO A 477 -16.18 8.84 19.86
C PRO A 477 -17.19 9.46 18.89
N GLU A 478 -17.61 10.69 19.20
CA GLU A 478 -18.62 11.46 18.46
C GLU A 478 -18.20 11.76 17.01
N MET A 479 -19.15 11.69 16.07
CA MET A 479 -18.92 12.06 14.66
C MET A 479 -18.79 13.58 14.51
N LYS A 480 -17.72 14.04 13.88
CA LYS A 480 -17.44 15.46 13.63
C LYS A 480 -17.60 15.77 12.13
N LYS A 481 -18.46 16.73 11.79
CA LYS A 481 -18.70 17.16 10.40
C LYS A 481 -17.49 17.93 9.83
N MET A 482 -16.98 17.48 8.68
CA MET A 482 -15.80 18.04 8.01
C MET A 482 -16.16 18.88 6.79
N SER A 483 -17.14 18.42 6.01
CA SER A 483 -17.73 19.15 4.89
C SER A 483 -19.24 18.91 4.87
N GLU A 484 -19.95 19.38 3.84
CA GLU A 484 -21.38 19.10 3.71
C GLU A 484 -21.69 17.60 3.58
N ILE A 485 -20.75 16.82 3.05
CA ILE A 485 -20.96 15.41 2.70
C ILE A 485 -20.02 14.44 3.41
N SER A 486 -19.10 14.93 4.25
CA SER A 486 -18.10 14.09 4.93
C SER A 486 -18.05 14.42 6.42
N SER A 487 -18.14 13.38 7.25
CA SER A 487 -17.96 13.44 8.70
C SER A 487 -16.98 12.37 9.15
N ILE A 488 -16.20 12.66 10.18
CA ILE A 488 -15.21 11.72 10.70
C ILE A 488 -15.38 11.39 12.18
N SER A 489 -14.96 10.20 12.60
CA SER A 489 -14.77 9.85 14.01
C SER A 489 -13.42 9.17 14.17
N VAL A 490 -12.64 9.60 15.16
CA VAL A 490 -11.24 9.20 15.38
C VAL A 490 -11.20 8.26 16.59
N MET A 491 -10.65 7.05 16.44
CA MET A 491 -10.56 6.08 17.55
C MET A 491 -9.70 6.62 18.70
N GLN A 492 -10.06 6.32 19.95
CA GLN A 492 -9.40 6.91 21.13
C GLN A 492 -8.05 6.29 21.45
N ASP A 493 -7.86 5.00 21.15
CA ASP A 493 -6.72 4.18 21.58
C ASP A 493 -5.85 3.68 20.42
N ARG A 494 -6.29 3.90 19.18
CA ARG A 494 -5.69 3.36 17.96
C ARG A 494 -5.74 4.38 16.83
N GLN A 495 -4.79 4.27 15.90
CA GLN A 495 -4.69 5.13 14.73
C GLN A 495 -5.66 4.71 13.63
N ALA A 496 -6.95 4.94 13.85
CA ALA A 496 -7.98 4.74 12.85
C ALA A 496 -9.02 5.86 12.87
N VAL A 497 -9.44 6.25 11.67
CA VAL A 497 -10.41 7.31 11.44
C VAL A 497 -11.51 6.76 10.53
N PHE A 498 -12.74 6.80 11.03
CA PHE A 498 -13.92 6.47 10.25
C PHE A 498 -14.38 7.67 9.47
N VAL A 499 -14.78 7.45 8.21
CA VAL A 499 -15.44 8.44 7.36
C VAL A 499 -16.86 7.97 7.09
N ASP A 500 -17.84 8.81 7.41
CA ASP A 500 -19.24 8.66 7.01
C ASP A 500 -19.54 9.70 5.94
N LEU A 501 -20.08 9.23 4.82
CA LEU A 501 -20.44 10.06 3.67
C LEU A 501 -21.96 10.15 3.59
N ASP A 502 -22.48 11.37 3.51
CA ASP A 502 -23.91 11.65 3.37
C ASP A 502 -24.16 12.60 2.20
N GLY A 503 -25.31 12.47 1.53
CA GLY A 503 -25.67 13.34 0.40
C GLY A 503 -24.86 13.12 -0.89
N LEU A 504 -24.24 11.95 -1.06
CA LEU A 504 -23.65 11.57 -2.35
C LEU A 504 -24.74 11.39 -3.40
N MET A 505 -24.43 11.75 -4.65
CA MET A 505 -25.33 11.56 -5.78
C MET A 505 -25.67 10.06 -5.98
N ASP A 506 -26.96 9.74 -6.00
CA ASP A 506 -27.50 8.46 -6.48
C ASP A 506 -27.40 8.38 -8.01
N ASP A 507 -27.18 7.19 -8.56
CA ASP A 507 -26.99 6.98 -10.00
C ASP A 507 -25.97 7.95 -10.62
N ALA A 508 -24.86 8.17 -9.89
CA ALA A 508 -23.84 9.15 -10.22
C ALA A 508 -23.21 8.88 -11.59
N THR A 509 -23.51 9.72 -12.57
CA THR A 509 -22.96 9.69 -13.94
C THR A 509 -22.58 11.09 -14.39
N ILE A 510 -21.62 11.20 -15.31
CA ILE A 510 -21.20 12.49 -15.90
C ILE A 510 -22.39 13.19 -16.57
N SER A 511 -23.24 12.44 -17.30
CA SER A 511 -24.48 13.00 -17.86
C SER A 511 -25.38 13.61 -16.80
N ARG A 512 -25.57 12.93 -15.66
CA ARG A 512 -26.38 13.46 -14.57
C ARG A 512 -25.74 14.68 -13.90
N ALA A 513 -24.42 14.68 -13.73
CA ALA A 513 -23.66 15.80 -13.20
C ALA A 513 -23.77 17.05 -14.09
N LEU A 514 -23.71 16.88 -15.41
CA LEU A 514 -23.91 17.97 -16.37
C LEU A 514 -25.33 18.57 -16.29
N GLU A 515 -26.35 17.74 -16.09
CA GLU A 515 -27.76 18.15 -15.96
C GLU A 515 -28.11 18.85 -14.64
N LEU A 516 -27.21 18.87 -13.65
CA LEU A 516 -27.45 19.58 -12.39
C LEU A 516 -27.43 21.10 -12.54
N TRP A 517 -26.82 21.61 -13.60
CA TRP A 517 -26.52 23.01 -13.78
C TRP A 517 -27.28 23.60 -14.97
N GLU A 518 -27.45 24.92 -14.98
CA GLU A 518 -28.13 25.61 -16.07
C GLU A 518 -27.33 25.39 -17.37
N PRO A 519 -27.97 25.00 -18.49
CA PRO A 519 -27.29 24.67 -19.74
C PRO A 519 -26.34 25.75 -20.25
N GLU A 520 -26.67 27.03 -20.05
CA GLU A 520 -25.88 28.17 -20.50
C GLU A 520 -24.68 28.49 -19.58
N SER A 521 -24.52 27.77 -18.46
CA SER A 521 -23.38 27.96 -17.56
C SER A 521 -22.07 27.60 -18.25
N PRO A 522 -20.98 28.35 -18.04
CA PRO A 522 -19.70 28.06 -18.66
C PRO A 522 -19.05 26.82 -18.02
N LEU A 523 -18.43 25.95 -18.83
CA LEU A 523 -17.66 24.80 -18.35
C LEU A 523 -16.19 24.87 -18.76
N PHE A 524 -15.89 25.21 -20.02
CA PHE A 524 -14.50 25.32 -20.50
C PHE A 524 -14.19 26.67 -21.13
N TYR A 525 -13.07 27.24 -20.69
CA TYR A 525 -12.36 28.36 -21.31
C TYR A 525 -10.97 27.90 -21.74
N ASN A 526 -10.38 28.59 -22.70
CA ASN A 526 -8.96 28.46 -23.01
C ASN A 526 -8.16 29.44 -22.13
N ALA A 527 -7.01 29.00 -21.61
CA ALA A 527 -6.09 29.87 -20.90
C ALA A 527 -5.60 31.02 -21.80
N ARG A 528 -5.46 32.21 -21.20
CA ARG A 528 -5.04 33.47 -21.85
C ARG A 528 -6.03 33.99 -22.91
N GLU A 529 -7.21 33.38 -23.05
CA GLU A 529 -8.29 33.93 -23.85
C GLU A 529 -8.99 35.06 -23.09
N ILE A 530 -9.23 36.18 -23.78
CA ILE A 530 -9.86 37.38 -23.23
C ILE A 530 -11.28 37.57 -23.75
N ASP A 531 -11.63 36.91 -24.86
CA ASP A 531 -12.98 36.91 -25.40
C ASP A 531 -13.85 35.89 -24.65
N THR A 532 -14.57 36.37 -23.63
CA THR A 532 -15.46 35.55 -22.80
C THR A 532 -16.63 34.91 -23.56
N SER A 533 -16.86 35.29 -24.82
CA SER A 533 -17.87 34.64 -25.67
C SER A 533 -17.41 33.29 -26.21
N LYS A 534 -16.09 33.03 -26.21
CA LYS A 534 -15.52 31.73 -26.57
C LYS A 534 -15.53 30.81 -25.37
N VAL A 535 -16.58 30.01 -25.28
CA VAL A 535 -16.84 29.16 -24.13
C VAL A 535 -17.60 27.92 -24.55
N THR A 536 -17.24 26.79 -23.94
CA THR A 536 -18.06 25.58 -24.02
C THR A 536 -18.88 25.49 -22.74
N THR A 537 -20.19 25.44 -22.88
CA THR A 537 -21.14 25.41 -21.76
C THR A 537 -21.49 23.98 -21.33
N TYR A 538 -22.14 23.83 -20.17
CA TYR A 538 -22.67 22.55 -19.72
C TYR A 538 -23.67 21.94 -20.72
N GLY A 539 -24.53 22.79 -21.30
CA GLY A 539 -25.50 22.43 -22.33
C GLY A 539 -24.84 21.99 -23.63
N ASP A 540 -23.75 22.67 -24.03
CA ASP A 540 -22.97 22.28 -25.20
C ASP A 540 -22.40 20.87 -25.03
N VAL A 541 -21.82 20.53 -23.87
CA VAL A 541 -21.30 19.17 -23.63
C VAL A 541 -22.41 18.12 -23.66
N LEU A 542 -23.61 18.42 -23.15
CA LEU A 542 -24.76 17.53 -23.26
C LEU A 542 -25.19 17.32 -24.71
N GLU A 543 -25.24 18.38 -25.52
CA GLU A 543 -25.53 18.29 -26.96
C GLU A 543 -24.46 17.48 -27.69
N PHE A 544 -23.19 17.71 -27.35
CA PHE A 544 -22.03 17.03 -27.93
C PHE A 544 -22.15 15.51 -27.84
N ILE A 545 -22.57 15.00 -26.69
CA ILE A 545 -22.63 13.56 -26.40
C ILE A 545 -24.00 12.93 -26.73
N ARG A 546 -25.06 13.73 -26.94
CA ARG A 546 -26.43 13.25 -27.19
C ARG A 546 -26.85 13.47 -28.64
N GLY A 547 -26.23 12.73 -29.55
CA GLY A 547 -26.49 12.85 -31.00
C GLY A 547 -25.67 13.93 -31.71
N GLY A 548 -24.86 14.69 -30.96
CA GLY A 548 -23.86 15.61 -31.51
C GLY A 548 -22.59 14.91 -31.99
N PRO A 549 -21.54 15.68 -32.32
CA PRO A 549 -20.31 15.14 -32.91
C PRO A 549 -19.55 14.15 -32.01
N GLY A 550 -19.69 14.26 -30.70
CA GLY A 550 -19.08 13.37 -29.71
C GLY A 550 -19.85 12.08 -29.46
N ASP A 551 -21.00 11.86 -30.10
CA ASP A 551 -21.78 10.63 -29.96
C ASP A 551 -21.02 9.44 -30.55
N LEU A 552 -20.60 8.52 -29.68
CA LEU A 552 -19.76 7.37 -30.06
C LEU A 552 -20.50 6.36 -30.94
N ARG A 553 -21.82 6.47 -31.08
CA ARG A 553 -22.60 5.63 -32.02
C ARG A 553 -22.25 5.95 -33.47
N HIS A 554 -21.74 7.15 -33.77
CA HIS A 554 -21.18 7.49 -35.08
C HIS A 554 -19.97 6.62 -35.44
N LEU A 555 -19.28 6.07 -34.44
CA LEU A 555 -18.14 5.17 -34.58
C LEU A 555 -18.52 3.68 -34.44
N ASN A 556 -19.82 3.37 -34.33
CA ASN A 556 -20.34 2.03 -34.02
C ASN A 556 -19.75 1.42 -32.73
N ILE A 557 -19.45 2.26 -31.74
CA ILE A 557 -19.04 1.84 -30.40
C ILE A 557 -20.30 1.42 -29.62
N LYS A 558 -20.15 0.40 -28.76
CA LYS A 558 -21.22 -0.18 -27.95
C LYS A 558 -20.95 0.00 -26.46
N GLU A 559 -21.96 -0.31 -25.66
CA GLU A 559 -21.86 -0.35 -24.19
C GLU A 559 -20.74 -1.29 -23.74
N ALA A 560 -20.01 -0.88 -22.70
CA ALA A 560 -18.91 -1.61 -22.07
C ALA A 560 -17.68 -1.88 -22.97
N GLU A 561 -17.62 -1.36 -24.21
CA GLU A 561 -16.40 -1.37 -25.01
C GLU A 561 -15.41 -0.32 -24.49
N VAL A 562 -14.12 -0.67 -24.48
CA VAL A 562 -13.06 0.21 -23.99
C VAL A 562 -12.52 1.06 -25.14
N VAL A 563 -12.54 2.38 -24.95
CA VAL A 563 -12.05 3.35 -25.92
C VAL A 563 -10.79 4.00 -25.38
N ALA A 564 -9.65 3.59 -25.95
CA ALA A 564 -8.40 4.27 -25.73
C ALA A 564 -8.31 5.53 -26.60
N TYR A 565 -7.69 6.59 -26.09
CA TYR A 565 -7.56 7.83 -26.85
C TYR A 565 -6.30 8.62 -26.48
N CYS A 566 -5.73 9.30 -27.47
CA CYS A 566 -4.64 10.26 -27.29
C CYS A 566 -5.12 11.63 -27.82
N ALA A 567 -5.51 12.51 -26.90
CA ALA A 567 -6.03 13.84 -27.20
C ALA A 567 -4.96 14.93 -26.94
N PRO A 568 -5.05 16.10 -27.60
CA PRO A 568 -4.18 17.24 -27.28
C PRO A 568 -4.48 17.77 -25.86
N PRO A 569 -3.50 18.42 -25.21
CA PRO A 569 -3.72 19.05 -23.91
C PRO A 569 -4.85 20.09 -23.95
N GLY A 570 -5.37 20.43 -22.77
CA GLY A 570 -6.39 21.45 -22.60
C GLY A 570 -7.83 20.94 -22.78
N ALA A 571 -8.70 21.82 -23.27
CA ALA A 571 -10.15 21.60 -23.25
C ALA A 571 -10.58 20.39 -24.10
N ALA A 572 -9.84 20.07 -25.17
CA ALA A 572 -10.12 18.93 -26.03
C ALA A 572 -9.95 17.58 -25.31
N SER A 573 -8.89 17.42 -24.52
CA SER A 573 -8.71 16.21 -23.72
C SER A 573 -9.76 16.10 -22.60
N ALA A 574 -10.15 17.23 -21.99
CA ALA A 574 -11.24 17.25 -21.02
C ALA A 574 -12.59 16.82 -21.64
N LEU A 575 -12.93 17.37 -22.81
CA LEU A 575 -14.16 17.01 -23.52
C LEU A 575 -14.11 15.56 -24.03
N ALA A 576 -12.97 15.08 -24.51
CA ALA A 576 -12.80 13.69 -24.92
C ALA A 576 -13.03 12.73 -23.75
N PHE A 577 -12.45 13.02 -22.58
CA PHE A 577 -12.71 12.26 -21.37
C PHE A 577 -14.19 12.25 -21.00
N LEU A 578 -14.81 13.43 -20.84
CA LEU A 578 -16.22 13.54 -20.43
C LEU A 578 -17.15 12.85 -21.42
N SER A 579 -16.89 13.00 -22.73
CA SER A 579 -17.66 12.38 -23.79
C SER A 579 -17.59 10.87 -23.76
N ILE A 580 -16.37 10.32 -23.72
CA ILE A 580 -16.17 8.87 -23.76
C ILE A 580 -16.67 8.23 -22.47
N ALA A 581 -16.29 8.76 -21.30
CA ALA A 581 -16.64 8.20 -20.00
C ALA A 581 -18.15 8.21 -19.71
N ALA A 582 -18.87 9.21 -20.22
CA ALA A 582 -20.33 9.29 -20.11
C ALA A 582 -21.05 8.20 -20.93
N GLN A 583 -20.42 7.69 -21.99
CA GLN A 583 -21.01 6.76 -22.94
C GLN A 583 -20.48 5.32 -22.79
N THR A 584 -19.20 5.16 -22.42
CA THR A 584 -18.55 3.85 -22.16
C THR A 584 -17.25 4.01 -21.34
N ALA A 585 -16.37 3.01 -21.30
CA ALA A 585 -15.09 3.07 -20.60
C ALA A 585 -14.01 3.84 -21.39
N ALA A 586 -13.46 4.89 -20.79
CA ALA A 586 -12.38 5.71 -21.32
C ALA A 586 -11.00 5.22 -20.83
N ALA A 587 -10.00 5.18 -21.72
CA ALA A 587 -8.61 4.84 -21.38
C ALA A 587 -7.65 5.87 -22.01
N PRO A 588 -7.38 7.00 -21.33
CA PRO A 588 -6.50 8.02 -21.87
C PRO A 588 -5.05 7.54 -22.00
N LEU A 589 -4.37 7.99 -23.05
CA LEU A 589 -2.96 7.73 -23.32
C LEU A 589 -2.16 9.02 -23.21
N ALA A 590 -0.97 8.93 -22.61
CA ALA A 590 0.01 10.01 -22.67
C ALA A 590 0.56 10.14 -24.10
N PRO A 591 0.67 11.36 -24.68
CA PRO A 591 1.29 11.54 -25.99
C PRO A 591 2.76 11.05 -26.05
N THR A 592 3.44 11.06 -24.90
CA THR A 592 4.85 10.65 -24.75
C THR A 592 5.05 9.15 -24.49
N ILE A 593 3.97 8.36 -24.45
CA ILE A 593 4.07 6.91 -24.20
C ILE A 593 4.92 6.20 -25.27
N SER A 594 5.73 5.22 -24.85
CA SER A 594 6.48 4.38 -25.79
C SER A 594 5.55 3.43 -26.55
N GLU A 595 5.98 2.92 -27.70
CA GLU A 595 5.21 1.91 -28.44
C GLU A 595 4.93 0.67 -27.59
N SER A 596 5.94 0.15 -26.89
CA SER A 596 5.82 -1.06 -26.07
C SER A 596 4.86 -0.87 -24.90
N ASP A 597 4.92 0.26 -24.21
CA ASP A 597 4.03 0.55 -23.09
C ASP A 597 2.60 0.82 -23.56
N CYS A 598 2.44 1.44 -24.73
CA CYS A 598 1.14 1.64 -25.36
C CYS A 598 0.49 0.29 -25.72
N LEU A 599 1.21 -0.60 -26.40
CA LEU A 599 0.72 -1.94 -26.74
C LEU A 599 0.33 -2.72 -25.48
N TYR A 600 1.17 -2.67 -24.44
CA TYR A 600 0.89 -3.31 -23.16
C TYR A 600 -0.36 -2.74 -22.51
N PHE A 601 -0.50 -1.41 -22.47
CA PHE A 601 -1.66 -0.75 -21.88
C PHE A 601 -2.96 -1.09 -22.61
N LEU A 602 -2.95 -1.04 -23.96
CA LEU A 602 -4.10 -1.40 -24.80
C LEU A 602 -4.53 -2.85 -24.60
N GLU A 603 -3.59 -3.78 -24.46
CA GLU A 603 -3.89 -5.17 -24.14
C GLU A 603 -4.44 -5.32 -22.72
N MET A 604 -3.78 -4.70 -21.72
CA MET A 604 -4.16 -4.77 -20.32
C MET A 604 -5.59 -4.26 -20.09
N CYS A 605 -5.95 -3.13 -20.71
CA CYS A 605 -7.27 -2.54 -20.59
C CYS A 605 -8.32 -3.22 -21.47
N GLY A 606 -7.92 -4.11 -22.38
CA GLY A 606 -8.83 -4.76 -23.33
C GLY A 606 -9.44 -3.77 -24.32
N ALA A 607 -8.66 -2.79 -24.79
CA ALA A 607 -9.13 -1.76 -25.72
C ALA A 607 -9.78 -2.37 -26.97
N ASN A 608 -10.98 -1.89 -27.30
CA ASN A 608 -11.69 -2.23 -28.53
C ASN A 608 -11.46 -1.18 -29.62
N HIS A 609 -11.26 0.07 -29.19
CA HIS A 609 -11.12 1.24 -30.03
C HIS A 609 -9.92 2.08 -29.62
N LEU A 610 -9.27 2.71 -30.60
CA LEU A 610 -8.23 3.72 -30.40
C LEU A 610 -8.60 4.98 -31.19
N ILE A 611 -8.74 6.11 -30.52
CA ILE A 611 -8.99 7.43 -31.13
C ILE A 611 -7.70 8.23 -31.10
N ILE A 612 -7.23 8.65 -32.28
CA ILE A 612 -6.03 9.49 -32.41
C ILE A 612 -6.45 10.84 -32.97
N PHE A 613 -6.08 11.92 -32.27
CA PHE A 613 -6.36 13.27 -32.71
C PHE A 613 -5.32 13.74 -33.73
N ASP A 614 -5.76 14.45 -34.76
CA ASP A 614 -4.87 15.06 -35.75
C ASP A 614 -3.97 16.11 -35.08
N ASN A 615 -2.75 16.26 -35.62
CA ASN A 615 -1.73 17.18 -35.15
C ASN A 615 -1.23 16.95 -33.70
N VAL A 616 -1.57 15.83 -33.06
CA VAL A 616 -0.95 15.43 -31.78
C VAL A 616 0.32 14.64 -32.07
N GLN A 617 1.47 15.16 -31.61
CA GLN A 617 2.74 14.44 -31.68
C GLN A 617 2.73 13.27 -30.67
N CYS A 618 2.46 12.06 -31.15
CA CYS A 618 2.33 10.86 -30.32
C CYS A 618 2.98 9.62 -30.95
N PRO A 619 4.29 9.64 -31.23
CA PRO A 619 4.96 8.64 -32.07
C PRO A 619 4.80 7.20 -31.56
N GLY A 620 4.82 6.97 -30.25
CA GLY A 620 4.60 5.62 -29.70
C GLY A 620 3.17 5.11 -29.90
N VAL A 621 2.17 6.00 -29.83
CA VAL A 621 0.77 5.66 -30.13
C VAL A 621 0.60 5.39 -31.62
N GLU A 622 1.21 6.19 -32.49
CA GLU A 622 1.17 5.99 -33.94
C GLU A 622 1.80 4.66 -34.36
N SER A 623 2.97 4.33 -33.81
CA SER A 623 3.63 3.04 -34.06
C SER A 623 2.79 1.86 -33.56
N ALA A 624 2.26 1.94 -32.34
CA ALA A 624 1.39 0.89 -31.78
C ALA A 624 0.11 0.72 -32.62
N SER A 625 -0.49 1.82 -33.07
CA SER A 625 -1.63 1.83 -33.98
C SER A 625 -1.32 1.14 -35.30
N ALA A 626 -0.17 1.42 -35.92
CA ALA A 626 0.26 0.76 -37.15
C ALA A 626 0.46 -0.76 -36.95
N ALA A 627 1.03 -1.17 -35.81
CA ALA A 627 1.22 -2.58 -35.46
C ALA A 627 -0.12 -3.32 -35.25
N LEU A 628 -1.11 -2.67 -34.63
CA LEU A 628 -2.42 -3.25 -34.31
C LEU A 628 -3.38 -3.26 -35.50
N GLY A 629 -3.34 -2.22 -36.35
CA GLY A 629 -4.18 -2.09 -37.54
C GLY A 629 -3.99 -3.25 -38.52
N ASN A 630 -2.76 -3.79 -38.62
CA ASN A 630 -2.44 -4.94 -39.46
C ASN A 630 -3.03 -6.28 -38.95
N ASN A 631 -3.36 -6.36 -37.66
CA ASN A 631 -3.84 -7.57 -37.00
C ASN A 631 -5.36 -7.59 -36.78
N GLY A 632 -6.06 -6.48 -37.05
CA GLY A 632 -7.52 -6.36 -36.92
C GLY A 632 -8.07 -6.45 -35.48
N LYS A 633 -7.20 -6.32 -34.46
CA LYS A 633 -7.58 -6.49 -33.04
C LYS A 633 -8.30 -5.27 -32.45
N ILE A 634 -7.97 -4.07 -32.91
CA ILE A 634 -8.49 -2.79 -32.40
C ILE A 634 -8.95 -1.94 -33.60
N LYS A 635 -10.10 -1.27 -33.48
CA LYS A 635 -10.58 -0.31 -34.49
C LYS A 635 -9.97 1.06 -34.23
N ILE A 636 -9.28 1.59 -35.24
CA ILE A 636 -8.62 2.90 -35.16
C ILE A 636 -9.54 3.96 -35.77
N HIS A 637 -9.69 5.07 -35.06
CA HIS A 637 -10.49 6.23 -35.46
C HIS A 637 -9.64 7.48 -35.40
N ARG A 638 -10.00 8.49 -36.19
CA ARG A 638 -9.37 9.82 -36.18
C ARG A 638 -10.35 10.87 -35.69
N ALA A 639 -9.82 11.90 -35.03
CA ALA A 639 -10.58 13.06 -34.59
C ALA A 639 -9.83 14.35 -34.92
N TYR A 640 -10.55 15.43 -35.24
CA TYR A 640 -9.97 16.73 -35.54
C TYR A 640 -10.68 17.83 -34.76
N LEU A 641 -9.93 18.84 -34.32
CA LEU A 641 -10.45 19.96 -33.55
C LEU A 641 -11.32 20.89 -34.42
N ARG A 642 -12.35 21.44 -33.78
CA ARG A 642 -13.31 22.42 -34.31
C ARG A 642 -13.64 23.45 -33.23
N ASP A 643 -12.62 23.89 -32.49
CA ASP A 643 -12.74 24.55 -31.20
C ASP A 643 -12.58 26.09 -31.24
N GLU A 644 -12.72 26.70 -32.42
CA GLU A 644 -12.53 28.15 -32.62
C GLU A 644 -13.39 29.00 -31.66
N ASP A 645 -14.69 28.71 -31.58
CA ASP A 645 -15.63 29.41 -30.70
C ASP A 645 -15.99 28.60 -29.44
N LYS A 646 -15.76 27.28 -29.48
CA LYS A 646 -16.12 26.35 -28.41
C LYS A 646 -14.87 25.58 -27.96
N PRO A 647 -14.16 26.03 -26.92
CA PRO A 647 -12.98 25.36 -26.38
C PRO A 647 -13.15 23.84 -26.26
N GLY A 648 -12.24 23.11 -26.91
CA GLY A 648 -12.19 21.65 -26.88
C GLY A 648 -13.11 20.91 -27.84
N TRP A 649 -13.95 21.59 -28.61
CA TRP A 649 -14.87 20.95 -29.56
C TRP A 649 -14.11 20.18 -30.66
N PHE A 650 -14.59 19.00 -31.02
CA PHE A 650 -13.96 18.16 -32.05
C PHE A 650 -14.98 17.29 -32.79
N GLU A 651 -14.59 16.75 -33.94
CA GLU A 651 -15.40 15.84 -34.74
C GLU A 651 -14.59 14.60 -35.12
N TYR A 652 -15.28 13.47 -35.32
CA TYR A 652 -14.63 12.24 -35.78
C TYR A 652 -14.56 12.17 -37.31
N GLU A 653 -13.50 11.56 -37.83
CA GLU A 653 -13.41 11.20 -39.26
C GLU A 653 -14.30 9.99 -39.55
N THR A 654 -15.47 10.23 -40.14
CA THR A 654 -16.38 9.15 -40.55
C THR A 654 -16.06 8.69 -41.97
N SER A 655 -15.35 7.56 -42.11
CA SER A 655 -15.17 6.92 -43.41
C SER A 655 -16.49 6.26 -43.87
N GLN A 656 -17.12 6.86 -44.89
CA GLN A 656 -18.41 6.46 -45.46
C GLN A 656 -19.61 6.63 -44.52
N MET A 657 -20.31 7.75 -44.68
CA MET A 657 -21.74 7.83 -44.37
C MET A 657 -22.47 6.65 -45.05
N GLN A 658 -22.74 5.58 -44.30
CA GLN A 658 -24.14 5.17 -44.28
C GLN A 658 -24.82 6.29 -43.53
N THR A 659 -25.54 7.15 -44.25
CA THR A 659 -26.62 7.95 -43.69
C THR A 659 -27.34 7.05 -42.70
N LEU A 660 -27.14 7.29 -41.40
CA LEU A 660 -28.01 6.75 -40.37
C LEU A 660 -29.38 7.24 -40.80
N ASN A 661 -30.17 6.35 -41.41
CA ASN A 661 -31.50 6.67 -41.88
C ASN A 661 -32.19 7.42 -40.73
N THR A 662 -32.57 8.67 -41.00
CA THR A 662 -33.33 9.55 -40.12
C THR A 662 -34.72 9.00 -39.77
N GLU A 663 -35.00 7.73 -40.10
CA GLU A 663 -36.24 7.00 -39.87
C GLU A 663 -36.05 5.68 -39.09
N ALA A 664 -34.86 5.38 -38.56
CA ALA A 664 -34.73 4.29 -37.57
C ALA A 664 -35.29 4.78 -36.22
N PRO A 665 -36.17 4.04 -35.53
CA PRO A 665 -36.74 4.46 -34.25
C PRO A 665 -35.59 4.77 -33.30
N ALA A 666 -35.66 5.93 -32.65
CA ALA A 666 -34.66 6.50 -31.74
C ALA A 666 -33.80 5.40 -31.10
N ARG A 667 -32.61 5.15 -31.67
CA ARG A 667 -31.65 4.25 -31.04
C ARG A 667 -31.43 4.85 -29.64
N VAL A 668 -31.60 4.02 -28.61
CA VAL A 668 -31.36 4.41 -27.22
C VAL A 668 -29.99 5.11 -27.15
N ALA A 669 -29.92 6.26 -26.47
CA ALA A 669 -28.66 6.98 -26.29
C ALA A 669 -27.65 6.02 -25.65
N LEU A 670 -26.42 5.99 -26.16
CA LEU A 670 -25.37 5.20 -25.53
C LEU A 670 -25.05 5.86 -24.18
N GLN A 671 -25.20 5.12 -23.09
CA GLN A 671 -25.00 5.63 -21.74
C GLN A 671 -24.21 4.63 -20.91
N ASN A 672 -23.23 5.15 -20.17
CA ASN A 672 -22.48 4.34 -19.22
C ASN A 672 -23.14 4.41 -17.84
N SER A 673 -23.53 3.25 -17.30
CA SER A 673 -24.18 3.18 -15.97
C SER A 673 -23.23 3.60 -14.85
N SER A 674 -23.77 4.02 -13.71
CA SER A 674 -23.00 4.38 -12.50
C SER A 674 -22.13 3.21 -11.98
N ASP A 675 -22.58 1.97 -12.16
CA ASP A 675 -21.86 0.77 -11.70
C ASP A 675 -20.81 0.24 -12.68
N SER A 676 -20.84 0.72 -13.92
CA SER A 676 -19.90 0.34 -14.98
C SER A 676 -18.54 1.03 -14.78
N ILE A 677 -17.50 0.46 -15.40
CA ILE A 677 -16.19 1.11 -15.50
C ILE A 677 -16.33 2.30 -16.46
N ALA A 678 -15.89 3.48 -16.03
CA ALA A 678 -15.85 4.69 -16.86
C ALA A 678 -14.42 5.13 -17.19
N LEU A 679 -13.46 4.77 -16.34
CA LEU A 679 -12.07 5.18 -16.52
C LEU A 679 -11.13 4.01 -16.19
N LEU A 680 -10.18 3.77 -17.09
CA LEU A 680 -9.10 2.81 -16.94
C LEU A 680 -7.77 3.55 -16.96
N LEU A 681 -7.00 3.39 -15.89
CA LEU A 681 -5.65 3.96 -15.76
C LEU A 681 -4.64 2.85 -15.46
N ALA A 682 -3.37 3.16 -15.72
CA ALA A 682 -2.25 2.34 -15.27
C ALA A 682 -1.58 2.98 -14.05
N THR A 683 -1.13 2.18 -13.10
CA THR A 683 -0.23 2.67 -12.05
C THR A 683 1.16 2.92 -12.64
N SER A 684 1.81 4.02 -12.25
CA SER A 684 3.20 4.30 -12.59
C SER A 684 4.11 3.39 -11.77
N GLY A 685 4.40 2.17 -12.25
CA GLY A 685 5.31 1.25 -11.60
C GLY A 685 6.74 1.43 -12.10
N THR A 686 7.63 2.00 -11.26
CA THR A 686 9.08 2.08 -11.54
C THR A 686 9.82 0.76 -11.27
N THR A 687 9.24 -0.15 -10.49
CA THR A 687 9.86 -1.42 -10.06
C THR A 687 9.12 -2.69 -10.51
N SER A 688 7.91 -2.58 -11.09
CA SER A 688 7.08 -3.71 -11.52
C SER A 688 6.17 -3.31 -12.66
N LYS A 689 5.72 -4.28 -13.49
CA LYS A 689 4.77 -4.03 -14.58
C LYS A 689 3.56 -3.20 -14.10
N PRO A 690 3.13 -2.16 -14.85
CA PRO A 690 1.97 -1.34 -14.49
C PRO A 690 0.72 -2.17 -14.22
N LYS A 691 -0.09 -1.77 -13.22
CA LYS A 691 -1.35 -2.44 -12.89
C LYS A 691 -2.53 -1.65 -13.45
N GLY A 692 -3.53 -2.34 -13.99
CA GLY A 692 -4.76 -1.71 -14.46
C GLY A 692 -5.68 -1.36 -13.30
N VAL A 693 -6.11 -0.10 -13.24
CA VAL A 693 -6.99 0.45 -12.20
C VAL A 693 -8.38 0.70 -12.81
N PRO A 694 -9.37 -0.16 -12.55
CA PRO A 694 -10.73 0.00 -13.06
C PRO A 694 -11.56 0.91 -12.15
N LEU A 695 -11.82 2.13 -12.62
CA LEU A 695 -12.60 3.12 -11.88
C LEU A 695 -14.06 3.12 -12.36
N LYS A 696 -14.97 2.85 -11.42
CA LYS A 696 -16.42 2.92 -11.65
C LYS A 696 -16.87 4.36 -11.92
N HIS A 697 -17.87 4.51 -12.77
CA HIS A 697 -18.45 5.80 -13.14
C HIS A 697 -18.99 6.56 -11.93
N GLY A 698 -19.78 5.89 -11.10
CA GLY A 698 -20.33 6.47 -9.87
C GLY A 698 -19.24 6.89 -8.90
N SER A 699 -18.19 6.07 -8.75
CA SER A 699 -17.07 6.38 -7.84
C SER A 699 -16.31 7.64 -8.25
N ILE A 700 -16.01 7.83 -9.55
CA ILE A 700 -15.28 9.03 -10.00
C ILE A 700 -16.14 10.31 -9.90
N VAL A 701 -17.45 10.22 -10.17
CA VAL A 701 -18.38 11.35 -10.03
C VAL A 701 -18.57 11.73 -8.56
N GLN A 702 -18.79 10.74 -7.69
CA GLN A 702 -18.89 10.96 -6.23
C GLN A 702 -17.59 11.50 -5.64
N ASN A 703 -16.43 11.00 -6.07
CA ASN A 703 -15.14 11.56 -5.68
C ASN A 703 -14.99 13.04 -6.09
N GLY A 704 -15.43 13.41 -7.29
CA GLY A 704 -15.50 14.82 -7.71
C GLY A 704 -16.36 15.67 -6.77
N GLN A 705 -17.53 15.15 -6.37
CA GLN A 705 -18.42 15.80 -5.39
C GLN A 705 -17.74 15.96 -4.02
N ILE A 706 -17.04 14.93 -3.55
CA ILE A 706 -16.26 14.94 -2.30
C ILE A 706 -15.17 16.00 -2.33
N ILE A 707 -14.39 16.08 -3.42
CA ILE A 707 -13.35 17.11 -3.61
C ILE A 707 -13.99 18.51 -3.60
N ALA A 708 -15.06 18.71 -4.38
CA ALA A 708 -15.75 20.00 -4.47
C ALA A 708 -16.24 20.49 -3.10
N SER A 709 -16.89 19.61 -2.33
CA SER A 709 -17.40 19.94 -1.00
C SER A 709 -16.27 20.20 0.01
N SER A 710 -15.23 19.37 -0.02
CA SER A 710 -14.11 19.47 0.94
C SER A 710 -13.18 20.67 0.69
N LEU A 711 -13.13 21.19 -0.54
CA LEU A 711 -12.44 22.43 -0.91
C LEU A 711 -13.35 23.67 -0.85
N GLY A 712 -14.65 23.50 -0.55
CA GLY A 712 -15.61 24.60 -0.55
C GLY A 712 -15.75 25.29 -1.92
N LEU A 713 -15.68 24.51 -3.01
CA LEU A 713 -15.84 25.00 -4.37
C LEU A 713 -17.26 25.56 -4.61
N ARG A 714 -17.33 26.59 -5.44
CA ARG A 714 -18.54 27.35 -5.76
C ARG A 714 -18.73 27.40 -7.26
N LYS A 715 -19.96 27.69 -7.70
CA LYS A 715 -20.28 27.94 -9.12
C LYS A 715 -19.47 29.08 -9.75
N SER A 716 -18.97 30.01 -8.95
CA SER A 716 -18.13 31.11 -9.39
C SER A 716 -16.65 30.78 -9.48
N ASP A 717 -16.23 29.59 -8.99
CA ASP A 717 -14.82 29.22 -9.00
C ASP A 717 -14.41 28.76 -10.42
N ILE A 718 -13.31 29.34 -10.89
CA ILE A 718 -12.62 29.00 -12.13
C ILE A 718 -11.34 28.23 -11.78
N CYS A 719 -11.24 26.97 -12.23
CA CYS A 719 -10.05 26.14 -12.05
C CYS A 719 -9.07 26.38 -13.20
N TYR A 720 -7.82 26.77 -12.93
CA TYR A 720 -6.76 26.69 -13.95
C TYR A 720 -6.24 25.25 -14.02
N ASN A 721 -6.41 24.60 -15.17
CA ASN A 721 -5.93 23.25 -15.40
C ASN A 721 -4.69 23.23 -16.29
N ILE A 722 -3.55 22.92 -15.68
CA ILE A 722 -2.29 22.57 -16.35
C ILE A 722 -1.92 21.08 -16.17
N MET A 723 -2.67 20.37 -15.33
CA MET A 723 -2.39 18.98 -15.01
C MET A 723 -2.73 18.06 -16.19
N PRO A 724 -1.91 17.03 -16.44
CA PRO A 724 -2.18 16.09 -17.52
C PRO A 724 -3.50 15.34 -17.33
N LEU A 725 -4.32 15.29 -18.38
CA LEU A 725 -5.63 14.65 -18.39
C LEU A 725 -5.61 13.17 -18.82
N PHE A 726 -4.42 12.57 -18.81
CA PHE A 726 -4.20 11.12 -18.83
C PHE A 726 -3.82 10.55 -17.45
N HIS A 727 -3.82 11.40 -16.42
CA HIS A 727 -3.64 11.02 -15.02
C HIS A 727 -4.87 11.38 -14.20
N ILE A 728 -5.15 10.59 -13.15
CA ILE A 728 -6.30 10.81 -12.26
C ILE A 728 -6.28 12.21 -11.62
N GLY A 729 -5.08 12.77 -11.42
CA GLY A 729 -4.87 14.09 -10.85
C GLY A 729 -5.66 15.19 -11.57
N GLY A 730 -5.37 15.39 -12.85
CA GLY A 730 -6.07 16.39 -13.67
C GLY A 730 -7.54 16.04 -13.89
N ILE A 731 -7.85 14.76 -14.11
CA ILE A 731 -9.23 14.31 -14.35
C ILE A 731 -10.12 14.57 -13.12
N SER A 732 -9.73 14.08 -11.95
CA SER A 732 -10.57 14.13 -10.74
C SER A 732 -10.52 15.50 -10.08
N SER A 733 -9.32 16.06 -9.84
CA SER A 733 -9.20 17.37 -9.21
C SER A 733 -9.67 18.48 -10.13
N SER A 734 -9.16 18.61 -11.35
CA SER A 734 -9.47 19.79 -12.15
C SER A 734 -10.82 19.69 -12.87
N ILE A 735 -11.11 18.55 -13.52
CA ILE A 735 -12.31 18.43 -14.37
C ILE A 735 -13.54 18.03 -13.55
N LEU A 736 -13.50 16.88 -12.87
CA LEU A 736 -14.69 16.35 -12.20
C LEU A 736 -15.09 17.18 -10.98
N SER A 737 -14.15 17.63 -10.13
CA SER A 737 -14.53 18.45 -8.97
C SER A 737 -15.14 19.80 -9.39
N THR A 738 -14.61 20.42 -10.45
CA THR A 738 -15.17 21.65 -11.01
C THR A 738 -16.56 21.41 -11.59
N LEU A 739 -16.72 20.36 -12.40
CA LEU A 739 -18.02 19.92 -12.93
C LEU A 739 -19.06 19.73 -11.82
N LEU A 740 -18.67 19.10 -10.70
CA LEU A 740 -19.58 18.82 -9.58
C LEU A 740 -19.80 20.02 -8.63
N SER A 741 -19.06 21.11 -8.82
CA SER A 741 -19.29 22.39 -8.12
C SER A 741 -20.15 23.38 -8.94
N GLY A 742 -20.32 23.11 -10.23
CA GLY A 742 -20.97 24.02 -11.18
C GLY A 742 -20.08 25.18 -11.61
N GLY A 743 -18.77 25.09 -11.37
CA GLY A 743 -17.76 26.06 -11.80
C GLY A 743 -17.31 25.81 -13.25
N ALA A 744 -16.23 26.49 -13.65
CA ALA A 744 -15.64 26.34 -14.97
C ALA A 744 -14.13 26.06 -14.90
N VAL A 745 -13.58 25.46 -15.95
CA VAL A 745 -12.15 25.14 -16.07
C VAL A 745 -11.54 26.03 -17.16
N CYS A 746 -10.50 26.75 -16.80
CA CYS A 746 -9.61 27.45 -17.70
C CYS A 746 -8.46 26.49 -18.09
N CYS A 747 -8.55 25.92 -19.29
CA CYS A 747 -7.67 24.86 -19.75
C CYS A 747 -6.45 25.42 -20.48
N ASP A 748 -5.24 25.00 -20.08
CA ASP A 748 -4.04 25.28 -20.86
C ASP A 748 -3.91 24.29 -22.01
N ASN A 749 -3.76 24.81 -23.23
CA ASN A 749 -3.62 24.03 -24.45
C ASN A 749 -2.14 23.72 -24.77
N GLU A 750 -1.22 24.15 -23.91
CA GLU A 750 0.21 23.92 -24.06
C GLU A 750 0.76 23.11 -22.88
N PRO A 751 1.88 22.38 -23.05
CA PRO A 751 2.63 21.83 -21.94
C PRO A 751 3.03 22.91 -20.94
N PHE A 752 3.30 22.51 -19.69
CA PHE A 752 3.71 23.43 -18.64
C PHE A 752 4.92 24.27 -19.04
N ASP A 753 4.75 25.58 -18.89
CA ASP A 753 5.79 26.59 -18.90
C ASP A 753 5.45 27.63 -17.82
N ALA A 754 6.46 28.08 -17.07
CA ALA A 754 6.25 28.93 -15.90
C ALA A 754 5.74 30.33 -16.28
N GLU A 755 6.23 30.90 -17.39
CA GLU A 755 5.80 32.19 -17.90
C GLU A 755 4.34 32.11 -18.37
N ASN A 756 4.02 31.10 -19.17
CA ASN A 756 2.66 30.87 -19.69
C ASN A 756 1.63 30.65 -18.57
N MET A 757 2.04 30.01 -17.46
CA MET A 757 1.19 29.82 -16.29
C MET A 757 0.94 31.15 -15.56
N VAL A 758 1.97 31.98 -15.35
CA VAL A 758 1.79 33.33 -14.78
C VAL A 758 0.86 34.16 -15.67
N ASP A 759 1.02 34.08 -16.99
CA ASP A 759 0.12 34.73 -17.95
C ASP A 759 -1.30 34.20 -17.86
N ALA A 760 -1.49 32.89 -17.77
CA ALA A 760 -2.83 32.32 -17.64
C ALA A 760 -3.54 32.82 -16.37
N ILE A 761 -2.83 32.89 -15.25
CA ILE A 761 -3.38 33.36 -13.97
C ILE A 761 -3.74 34.86 -14.05
N ALA A 762 -2.89 35.67 -14.70
CA ALA A 762 -3.06 37.11 -14.77
C ALA A 762 -4.04 37.59 -15.86
N LEU A 763 -4.02 36.95 -17.03
CA LEU A 763 -4.63 37.48 -18.26
C LEU A 763 -5.89 36.77 -18.72
N SER A 764 -6.16 35.54 -18.26
CA SER A 764 -7.37 34.84 -18.71
C SER A 764 -8.63 35.56 -18.20
N GLU A 765 -9.66 35.63 -19.03
CA GLU A 765 -10.97 36.16 -18.65
C GLU A 765 -12.06 35.11 -18.85
N PRO A 766 -12.76 34.66 -17.79
CA PRO A 766 -12.61 35.07 -16.39
C PRO A 766 -11.29 34.56 -15.76
N GLN A 767 -10.73 35.34 -14.83
CA GLN A 767 -9.49 34.96 -14.13
C GLN A 767 -9.65 33.68 -13.28
N PRO A 768 -8.62 32.80 -13.27
CA PRO A 768 -8.59 31.65 -12.39
C PRO A 768 -8.69 32.02 -10.90
N THR A 769 -9.42 31.19 -10.16
CA THR A 769 -9.65 31.35 -8.71
C THR A 769 -8.98 30.26 -7.88
N TRP A 770 -8.55 29.16 -8.50
CA TRP A 770 -7.76 28.13 -7.85
C TRP A 770 -7.10 27.25 -8.91
N TYR A 771 -6.09 26.49 -8.50
CA TYR A 771 -5.52 25.42 -9.32
C TYR A 771 -5.00 24.28 -8.45
N SER A 772 -4.84 23.11 -9.06
CA SER A 772 -4.14 21.97 -8.46
C SER A 772 -2.92 21.64 -9.30
N ALA A 773 -1.76 21.48 -8.68
CA ALA A 773 -0.54 21.05 -9.39
C ALA A 773 0.37 20.18 -8.51
N VAL A 774 1.51 19.80 -9.07
CA VAL A 774 2.58 19.07 -8.37
C VAL A 774 3.65 20.04 -7.85
N PRO A 775 4.41 19.69 -6.79
CA PRO A 775 5.48 20.52 -6.23
C PRO A 775 6.41 21.15 -7.27
N THR A 776 6.86 20.36 -8.26
CA THR A 776 7.75 20.86 -9.32
C THR A 776 7.17 22.03 -10.11
N ILE A 777 5.87 22.00 -10.42
CA ILE A 777 5.18 23.11 -11.12
C ILE A 777 5.14 24.34 -10.22
N HIS A 778 4.77 24.16 -8.95
CA HIS A 778 4.72 25.27 -7.98
C HIS A 778 6.08 25.96 -7.84
N ASN A 779 7.14 25.17 -7.62
CA ASN A 779 8.48 25.68 -7.37
C ASN A 779 9.04 26.41 -8.60
N LEU A 780 8.87 25.84 -9.80
CA LEU A 780 9.31 26.50 -11.05
C LEU A 780 8.57 27.82 -11.30
N THR A 781 7.27 27.89 -11.02
CA THR A 781 6.51 29.14 -11.14
C THR A 781 6.95 30.18 -10.11
N VAL A 782 7.19 29.78 -8.85
CA VAL A 782 7.72 30.69 -7.80
C VAL A 782 9.11 31.22 -8.17
N LEU A 783 10.00 30.35 -8.66
CA LEU A 783 11.33 30.74 -9.14
C LEU A 783 11.23 31.75 -10.28
N TYR A 784 10.40 31.47 -11.29
CA TYR A 784 10.18 32.40 -12.41
C TYR A 784 9.72 33.78 -11.93
N ILE A 785 8.76 33.85 -10.99
CA ILE A 785 8.27 35.12 -10.42
C ILE A 785 9.41 35.88 -9.72
N LYS A 786 10.23 35.20 -8.93
CA LYS A 786 11.37 35.80 -8.22
C LYS A 786 12.43 36.35 -9.17
N GLU A 787 12.78 35.60 -10.21
CA GLU A 787 13.80 36.00 -11.19
C GLU A 787 13.33 37.15 -12.10
N ASN A 788 12.03 37.28 -12.32
CA ASN A 788 11.45 38.26 -13.24
C ASN A 788 10.74 39.42 -12.52
N VAL A 789 11.00 39.63 -11.23
CA VAL A 789 10.28 40.62 -10.40
C VAL A 789 10.39 42.06 -10.92
N ASP A 790 11.54 42.42 -11.50
CA ASP A 790 11.80 43.75 -12.06
C ASP A 790 11.30 43.93 -13.51
N SER A 791 10.73 42.89 -14.11
CA SER A 791 10.21 42.96 -15.47
C SER A 791 8.98 43.88 -15.56
N MET A 792 8.80 44.57 -16.69
CA MET A 792 7.59 45.37 -16.93
C MET A 792 6.31 44.53 -16.82
N LYS A 793 6.41 43.24 -17.18
CA LYS A 793 5.32 42.27 -17.13
C LYS A 793 4.87 42.01 -15.70
N SER A 794 5.82 41.71 -14.81
CA SER A 794 5.57 41.51 -13.38
C SER A 794 4.93 42.73 -12.73
N GLN A 795 5.41 43.92 -13.05
CA GLN A 795 4.81 45.18 -12.57
C GLN A 795 3.37 45.37 -13.08
N MET A 796 3.10 45.03 -14.34
CA MET A 796 1.75 45.10 -14.93
C MET A 796 0.78 44.13 -14.26
N TYR A 797 1.25 42.96 -13.85
CA TYR A 797 0.46 41.95 -13.14
C TYR A 797 0.29 42.24 -11.65
N GLY A 798 0.92 43.28 -11.10
CA GLY A 798 0.83 43.60 -9.68
C GLY A 798 1.80 42.82 -8.78
N ILE A 799 2.80 42.15 -9.36
CA ILE A 799 3.89 41.50 -8.62
C ILE A 799 4.82 42.58 -8.06
N LYS A 800 5.00 42.58 -6.74
CA LYS A 800 5.82 43.55 -6.01
C LYS A 800 7.31 43.18 -6.04
N SER A 801 8.20 44.15 -5.80
CA SER A 801 9.65 43.97 -5.84
C SER A 801 10.21 42.94 -4.85
N ASN A 802 9.42 42.51 -3.85
CA ASN A 802 9.74 41.42 -2.94
C ASN A 802 9.21 40.05 -3.41
N ALA A 803 8.85 39.92 -4.69
CA ALA A 803 8.24 38.75 -5.31
C ALA A 803 6.88 38.33 -4.73
N VAL A 804 6.22 39.21 -3.98
CA VAL A 804 4.84 38.98 -3.50
C VAL A 804 3.85 39.44 -4.56
N TRP A 805 3.01 38.52 -5.00
CA TRP A 805 1.90 38.71 -5.90
C TRP A 805 0.61 38.60 -5.11
N ASN A 806 0.02 39.72 -4.72
CA ASN A 806 -1.21 39.74 -3.91
C ASN A 806 -2.30 40.65 -4.52
N GLU A 807 -2.01 41.23 -5.69
CA GLU A 807 -2.90 42.06 -6.50
C GLU A 807 -2.74 41.58 -7.97
N GLY A 808 -3.81 41.62 -8.75
CA GLY A 808 -3.77 41.25 -10.18
C GLY A 808 -4.03 39.77 -10.52
N HIS A 809 -4.24 38.92 -9.52
CA HIS A 809 -4.84 37.58 -9.69
C HIS A 809 -6.08 37.40 -8.80
N SER A 810 -6.88 36.38 -9.08
CA SER A 810 -8.13 36.07 -8.35
C SER A 810 -8.07 34.77 -7.52
N LEU A 811 -6.88 34.16 -7.40
CA LEU A 811 -6.69 32.92 -6.62
C LEU A 811 -7.15 33.04 -5.16
N ARG A 812 -7.96 32.09 -4.72
CA ARG A 812 -8.48 31.90 -3.37
C ARG A 812 -7.65 30.90 -2.57
N PHE A 813 -7.08 29.90 -3.22
CA PHE A 813 -6.22 28.88 -2.64
C PHE A 813 -5.47 28.13 -3.75
N ILE A 814 -4.45 27.37 -3.35
CA ILE A 814 -3.69 26.47 -4.21
C ILE A 814 -3.76 25.06 -3.63
N ARG A 815 -3.96 24.05 -4.46
CA ARG A 815 -3.92 22.65 -4.03
C ARG A 815 -2.66 21.96 -4.56
N SER A 816 -1.95 21.23 -3.71
CA SER A 816 -0.74 20.51 -4.08
C SER A 816 -0.88 19.01 -3.82
N GLY A 817 -0.45 18.18 -4.77
CA GLY A 817 -0.57 16.72 -4.65
C GLY A 817 0.37 15.95 -5.58
N ALA A 818 0.14 14.63 -5.66
CA ALA A 818 0.95 13.63 -6.38
C ALA A 818 2.37 13.38 -5.84
N ALA A 819 3.00 14.38 -5.22
CA ALA A 819 4.22 14.26 -4.46
C ALA A 819 4.14 15.11 -3.19
N ALA A 820 5.02 14.85 -2.24
CA ALA A 820 5.08 15.63 -1.01
C ALA A 820 5.56 17.06 -1.31
N LEU A 821 4.84 18.04 -0.77
CA LEU A 821 5.25 19.45 -0.79
C LEU A 821 6.00 19.75 0.51
N LEU A 822 7.28 20.11 0.38
CA LEU A 822 8.16 20.40 1.51
C LEU A 822 7.66 21.64 2.27
N GLY A 823 7.84 21.69 3.59
CA GLY A 823 7.40 22.82 4.42
C GLY A 823 7.88 24.18 3.90
N PRO A 824 9.19 24.36 3.63
CA PRO A 824 9.73 25.61 3.08
C PRO A 824 9.13 26.00 1.71
N ASP A 825 8.88 25.02 0.84
CA ASP A 825 8.28 25.25 -0.47
C ASP A 825 6.82 25.70 -0.34
N ALA A 826 6.06 25.10 0.59
CA ALA A 826 4.69 25.48 0.88
C ALA A 826 4.60 26.92 1.41
N GLU A 827 5.52 27.32 2.30
CA GLU A 827 5.61 28.69 2.83
C GLU A 827 5.99 29.69 1.74
N ALA A 828 7.00 29.37 0.93
CA ALA A 828 7.42 30.19 -0.20
C ALA A 828 6.29 30.37 -1.22
N LEU A 829 5.55 29.30 -1.52
CA LEU A 829 4.40 29.32 -2.40
C LEU A 829 3.28 30.21 -1.83
N SER A 830 2.88 30.00 -0.57
CA SER A 830 1.82 30.80 0.07
C SER A 830 2.19 32.29 0.09
N THR A 831 3.42 32.63 0.50
CA THR A 831 3.92 34.01 0.56
C THR A 831 3.95 34.66 -0.82
N THR A 832 4.43 33.93 -1.84
CA THR A 832 4.51 34.44 -3.22
C THR A 832 3.15 34.85 -3.76
N TYR A 833 2.07 34.15 -3.38
CA TYR A 833 0.70 34.47 -3.82
C TYR A 833 -0.10 35.27 -2.77
N GLY A 834 0.58 35.99 -1.86
CA GLY A 834 -0.06 36.90 -0.92
C GLY A 834 -0.77 36.23 0.25
N ASP A 835 -0.15 35.20 0.82
CA ASP A 835 -0.60 34.44 2.00
C ASP A 835 -1.93 33.69 1.77
N ILE A 836 -2.22 33.30 0.52
CA ILE A 836 -3.37 32.44 0.25
C ILE A 836 -3.13 31.01 0.77
N PRO A 837 -4.19 30.28 1.18
CA PRO A 837 -4.07 28.91 1.65
C PRO A 837 -3.47 27.95 0.60
N VAL A 838 -2.53 27.11 1.03
CA VAL A 838 -1.99 25.98 0.27
C VAL A 838 -2.49 24.68 0.91
N TYR A 839 -3.31 23.92 0.18
CA TYR A 839 -3.87 22.66 0.64
C TYR A 839 -3.09 21.47 0.09
N PRO A 840 -2.25 20.80 0.91
CA PRO A 840 -1.70 19.50 0.52
C PRO A 840 -2.81 18.45 0.40
N THR A 841 -2.57 17.43 -0.41
CA THR A 841 -3.49 16.31 -0.54
C THR A 841 -2.74 15.01 -0.76
N TYR A 842 -3.32 13.94 -0.22
CA TYR A 842 -2.87 12.59 -0.48
C TYR A 842 -3.95 11.83 -1.26
N SER A 843 -3.53 11.14 -2.32
CA SER A 843 -4.40 10.48 -3.30
C SER A 843 -3.57 9.51 -4.14
N MET A 844 -4.27 8.61 -4.84
CA MET A 844 -3.65 7.69 -5.80
C MET A 844 -4.66 7.31 -6.89
N SER A 845 -4.23 6.55 -7.90
CA SER A 845 -5.13 6.07 -8.97
C SER A 845 -6.28 5.23 -8.40
N GLU A 846 -6.01 4.44 -7.37
CA GLU A 846 -6.94 3.52 -6.70
C GLU A 846 -7.99 4.22 -5.82
N GLN A 847 -7.71 5.43 -5.34
CA GLN A 847 -8.64 6.29 -4.62
C GLN A 847 -8.17 7.74 -4.67
N MET A 848 -9.03 8.62 -5.17
CA MET A 848 -8.75 10.05 -5.23
C MET A 848 -10.04 10.83 -4.96
N PRO A 849 -10.16 11.57 -3.85
CA PRO A 849 -9.12 11.89 -2.87
C PRO A 849 -9.01 10.84 -1.75
N ILE A 850 -7.90 10.81 -0.99
CA ILE A 850 -7.81 10.06 0.29
C ILE A 850 -7.95 11.05 1.45
N SER A 851 -6.96 11.94 1.60
CA SER A 851 -6.93 12.96 2.65
C SER A 851 -6.56 14.33 2.11
N GLN A 852 -7.06 15.35 2.81
CA GLN A 852 -6.66 16.74 2.63
C GLN A 852 -7.16 17.57 3.82
N PRO A 853 -6.68 18.79 4.00
CA PRO A 853 -7.22 19.70 4.99
C PRO A 853 -8.71 20.03 4.77
N PRO A 854 -9.48 20.24 5.85
CA PRO A 854 -10.83 20.77 5.74
C PRO A 854 -10.81 22.27 5.36
N TYR A 855 -11.52 22.64 4.29
CA TYR A 855 -11.65 24.02 3.86
C TYR A 855 -12.18 24.96 4.97
N GLY A 856 -11.64 26.17 5.03
CA GLY A 856 -12.07 27.21 5.97
C GLY A 856 -11.73 26.90 7.43
N LYS A 857 -10.86 25.92 7.67
CA LYS A 857 -10.32 25.58 8.99
C LYS A 857 -8.79 25.68 9.00
N ASP A 858 -8.25 26.68 8.32
CA ASP A 858 -6.81 26.85 8.11
C ASP A 858 -6.04 26.97 9.43
N ASP A 859 -6.66 27.50 10.49
CA ASP A 859 -6.08 27.51 11.83
C ASP A 859 -5.75 26.10 12.36
N MET A 860 -6.50 25.07 11.95
CA MET A 860 -6.20 23.69 12.34
C MET A 860 -4.93 23.14 11.68
N LEU A 861 -4.48 23.73 10.57
CA LEU A 861 -3.27 23.32 9.86
C LEU A 861 -2.00 23.97 10.38
N LYS A 862 -2.11 25.14 11.01
CA LYS A 862 -0.96 25.91 11.48
C LYS A 862 -0.07 25.10 12.44
N ASP A 863 -0.70 24.28 13.29
CA ASP A 863 -0.01 23.42 14.25
C ASP A 863 0.27 22.00 13.70
N LYS A 864 0.04 21.75 12.41
CA LYS A 864 0.12 20.43 11.74
C LYS A 864 1.01 20.47 10.50
N VAL A 865 2.14 21.17 10.59
CA VAL A 865 3.14 21.25 9.53
C VAL A 865 3.54 19.83 9.06
N GLY A 866 3.62 19.63 7.74
CA GLY A 866 3.92 18.34 7.12
C GLY A 866 2.74 17.35 7.03
N SER A 867 1.56 17.70 7.56
CA SER A 867 0.36 16.86 7.41
C SER A 867 -0.27 16.99 6.03
N VAL A 868 -0.77 15.88 5.51
CA VAL A 868 -1.62 15.81 4.30
C VAL A 868 -3.12 15.87 4.65
N GLY A 869 -3.44 16.39 5.84
CA GLY A 869 -4.79 16.62 6.33
C GLY A 869 -5.49 15.36 6.86
N ILE A 870 -6.81 15.35 6.81
CA ILE A 870 -7.66 14.30 7.38
C ILE A 870 -8.30 13.47 6.25
N PRO A 871 -8.67 12.20 6.49
CA PRO A 871 -9.38 11.42 5.49
C PRO A 871 -10.76 12.03 5.21
N ILE A 872 -11.12 12.16 3.92
CA ILE A 872 -12.38 12.82 3.50
C ILE A 872 -13.30 11.92 2.67
N ALA A 873 -12.78 10.85 2.07
CA ALA A 873 -13.53 9.98 1.17
C ALA A 873 -13.56 8.49 1.59
N ALA A 874 -12.53 8.05 2.31
CA ALA A 874 -12.39 6.68 2.77
C ALA A 874 -11.96 6.66 4.23
N SER A 875 -12.52 5.74 5.01
CA SER A 875 -12.00 5.44 6.35
C SER A 875 -10.55 5.01 6.22
N LEU A 876 -9.73 5.37 7.20
CA LEU A 876 -8.29 5.20 7.17
C LEU A 876 -7.82 4.52 8.46
N ALA A 877 -6.85 3.61 8.35
CA ALA A 877 -6.15 3.03 9.48
C ALA A 877 -4.64 2.98 9.21
N ILE A 878 -3.83 3.20 10.26
CA ILE A 878 -2.40 2.90 10.22
C ILE A 878 -2.21 1.49 10.75
N VAL A 879 -1.72 0.60 9.90
CA VAL A 879 -1.59 -0.83 10.22
C VAL A 879 -0.16 -1.30 10.21
N ASP A 880 0.13 -2.27 11.06
CA ASP A 880 1.37 -3.04 10.97
C ASP A 880 1.37 -3.87 9.68
N SER A 881 2.47 -3.85 8.92
CA SER A 881 2.53 -4.52 7.62
C SER A 881 2.61 -6.04 7.71
N ALA A 882 3.00 -6.59 8.87
CA ALA A 882 3.11 -8.03 9.09
C ALA A 882 1.84 -8.65 9.71
N THR A 883 1.09 -7.87 10.50
CA THR A 883 -0.08 -8.33 11.25
C THR A 883 -1.37 -7.63 10.86
N PHE A 884 -1.34 -6.62 9.98
CA PHE A 884 -2.48 -5.80 9.56
C PHE A 884 -3.33 -5.22 10.70
N ARG A 885 -2.76 -5.12 11.91
CA ARG A 885 -3.45 -4.57 13.08
C ARG A 885 -3.27 -3.08 13.13
N VAL A 886 -4.33 -2.40 13.56
CA VAL A 886 -4.25 -0.96 13.79
C VAL A 886 -3.27 -0.67 14.92
N LEU A 887 -2.29 0.17 14.62
CA LEU A 887 -1.24 0.53 15.56
C LEU A 887 -1.75 1.52 16.62
N PRO A 888 -1.21 1.49 17.85
CA PRO A 888 -1.40 2.56 18.84
C PRO A 888 -0.88 3.90 18.32
N TYR A 889 -1.35 5.01 18.89
CA TYR A 889 -0.81 6.34 18.59
C TYR A 889 0.71 6.41 18.84
N GLY A 890 1.40 7.19 18.00
CA GLY A 890 2.86 7.36 18.07
C GLY A 890 3.66 6.37 17.22
N GLN A 891 3.05 5.31 16.70
CA GLN A 891 3.74 4.30 15.88
C GLN A 891 3.56 4.56 14.38
N VAL A 892 4.61 4.35 13.60
CA VAL A 892 4.56 4.47 12.14
C VAL A 892 4.16 3.12 11.54
N GLY A 893 3.23 3.13 10.58
CA GLY A 893 2.78 1.92 9.90
C GLY A 893 2.25 2.19 8.49
N GLU A 894 1.78 1.15 7.82
CA GLU A 894 1.24 1.26 6.47
C GLU A 894 -0.16 1.89 6.48
N VAL A 895 -0.40 2.81 5.55
CA VAL A 895 -1.69 3.48 5.39
C VAL A 895 -2.64 2.53 4.66
N ALA A 896 -3.74 2.18 5.32
CA ALA A 896 -4.81 1.36 4.78
C ALA A 896 -6.11 2.16 4.68
N ILE A 897 -6.86 1.99 3.59
CA ILE A 897 -8.10 2.74 3.35
C ILE A 897 -9.29 1.83 3.01
N SER A 898 -10.48 2.21 3.44
CA SER A 898 -11.73 1.51 3.09
C SER A 898 -12.87 2.49 2.88
N GLY A 899 -13.61 2.33 1.79
CA GLY A 899 -14.72 3.22 1.47
C GLY A 899 -15.50 2.79 0.22
N PRO A 900 -16.64 3.45 -0.05
CA PRO A 900 -17.50 3.13 -1.19
C PRO A 900 -16.83 3.41 -2.54
N THR A 901 -15.98 4.44 -2.62
CA THR A 901 -15.30 4.88 -3.85
C THR A 901 -13.95 4.21 -4.09
N VAL A 902 -13.38 3.53 -3.08
CA VAL A 902 -12.11 2.80 -3.19
C VAL A 902 -12.29 1.63 -4.16
N ILE A 903 -11.34 1.43 -5.07
CA ILE A 903 -11.39 0.28 -5.99
C ILE A 903 -11.57 -1.03 -5.22
N LYS A 904 -12.24 -2.00 -5.85
CA LYS A 904 -12.49 -3.32 -5.22
C LYS A 904 -11.51 -4.39 -5.65
N ARG A 905 -10.76 -4.13 -6.73
CA ARG A 905 -9.76 -5.02 -7.32
C ARG A 905 -9.02 -4.29 -8.43
N TYR A 906 -7.80 -4.73 -8.71
CA TYR A 906 -7.10 -4.44 -9.94
C TYR A 906 -7.72 -5.19 -11.12
N LEU A 907 -7.51 -4.67 -12.32
CA LEU A 907 -8.01 -5.28 -13.54
C LEU A 907 -7.26 -6.58 -13.83
N ASN A 908 -7.97 -7.70 -13.80
CA ASN A 908 -7.47 -9.04 -14.16
C ASN A 908 -6.16 -9.44 -13.44
N ASN A 909 -5.96 -9.01 -12.19
CA ASN A 909 -4.73 -9.24 -11.44
C ASN A 909 -4.97 -9.77 -10.01
N PRO A 910 -5.40 -11.04 -9.86
CA PRO A 910 -5.72 -11.63 -8.55
C PRO A 910 -4.52 -11.68 -7.60
N GLU A 911 -3.30 -11.76 -8.11
CA GLU A 911 -2.09 -11.75 -7.28
C GLU A 911 -1.81 -10.37 -6.69
N ALA A 912 -2.08 -9.29 -7.44
CA ALA A 912 -2.05 -7.94 -6.89
C ALA A 912 -3.17 -7.73 -5.86
N ASP A 913 -4.37 -8.29 -6.10
CA ASP A 913 -5.49 -8.18 -5.18
C ASP A 913 -5.22 -8.84 -3.82
N LYS A 914 -4.64 -10.05 -3.82
CA LYS A 914 -4.27 -10.75 -2.57
C LYS A 914 -3.29 -9.95 -1.72
N LYS A 915 -2.38 -9.22 -2.36
CA LYS A 915 -1.37 -8.40 -1.68
C LYS A 915 -1.90 -7.05 -1.23
N ALA A 916 -2.83 -6.46 -1.99
CA ALA A 916 -3.28 -5.10 -1.76
C ALA A 916 -4.51 -5.01 -0.86
N PHE A 917 -5.28 -6.09 -0.68
CA PHE A 917 -6.51 -6.05 0.11
C PHE A 917 -6.47 -6.99 1.31
N PHE A 918 -7.11 -6.58 2.40
CA PHE A 918 -7.33 -7.38 3.60
C PHE A 918 -8.65 -6.96 4.26
N GLU A 919 -9.09 -7.69 5.26
CA GLU A 919 -10.38 -7.54 5.92
C GLU A 919 -10.14 -7.13 7.37
N LEU A 920 -10.61 -5.95 7.74
CA LEU A 920 -10.42 -5.41 9.08
C LEU A 920 -11.78 -5.16 9.73
N THR A 921 -11.92 -5.64 10.96
CA THR A 921 -13.10 -5.43 11.78
C THR A 921 -12.85 -4.24 12.71
N LEU A 922 -13.60 -3.16 12.50
CA LEU A 922 -13.53 -1.97 13.33
C LEU A 922 -14.90 -1.68 13.97
N PRO A 923 -14.96 -1.11 15.19
CA PRO A 923 -16.22 -0.76 15.84
C PRO A 923 -16.95 0.31 15.01
N PHE A 924 -18.23 0.07 14.66
CA PHE A 924 -18.93 0.86 13.64
C PHE A 924 -20.16 1.61 14.18
N LYS A 925 -20.32 2.86 13.73
CA LYS A 925 -21.52 3.73 13.88
C LYS A 925 -22.12 3.82 15.29
N GLY A 926 -21.35 4.18 16.31
CA GLY A 926 -21.90 4.40 17.65
C GLY A 926 -22.70 3.20 18.21
N THR A 927 -22.53 2.02 17.61
CA THR A 927 -23.20 0.80 18.00
C THR A 927 -22.18 -0.13 18.64
N SER A 928 -22.64 -1.01 19.51
CA SER A 928 -21.83 -2.13 20.01
C SER A 928 -21.56 -3.20 18.95
N LYS A 929 -21.85 -2.93 17.66
CA LYS A 929 -21.61 -3.85 16.54
C LYS A 929 -20.34 -3.45 15.82
N PHE A 930 -19.51 -4.45 15.53
CA PHE A 930 -18.33 -4.29 14.71
C PHE A 930 -18.73 -4.41 13.23
N ALA A 931 -18.27 -3.50 12.36
CA ALA A 931 -18.42 -3.68 10.92
C ALA A 931 -17.10 -4.17 10.35
N ARG A 932 -17.18 -5.32 9.70
CA ARG A 932 -16.11 -5.83 8.86
C ARG A 932 -16.08 -5.07 7.56
N ASN A 933 -14.91 -4.55 7.19
CA ASN A 933 -14.71 -3.86 5.93
C ASN A 933 -13.44 -4.37 5.24
N ARG A 934 -13.47 -4.38 3.92
CA ARG A 934 -12.30 -4.65 3.10
C ARG A 934 -11.46 -3.38 2.96
N PHE A 935 -10.22 -3.45 3.43
CA PHE A 935 -9.24 -2.37 3.36
C PHE A 935 -8.27 -2.63 2.21
N PHE A 936 -7.83 -1.52 1.60
CA PHE A 936 -6.80 -1.46 0.58
C PHE A 936 -5.53 -0.87 1.20
N LEU A 937 -4.41 -1.59 1.07
CA LEU A 937 -3.07 -1.13 1.44
C LEU A 937 -2.53 -0.23 0.34
N THR A 938 -2.18 0.99 0.72
CA THR A 938 -1.72 2.01 -0.22
C THR A 938 -0.26 1.79 -0.67
N GLY A 939 0.54 1.06 0.11
CA GLY A 939 1.99 0.97 -0.07
C GLY A 939 2.76 2.17 0.49
N ASP A 940 2.07 3.14 1.08
CA ASP A 940 2.64 4.31 1.74
C ASP A 940 2.63 4.11 3.26
N THR A 941 3.64 4.66 3.93
CA THR A 941 3.79 4.63 5.39
C THR A 941 3.36 5.97 5.97
N GLY A 942 2.72 5.96 7.14
CA GLY A 942 2.29 7.19 7.82
C GLY A 942 1.95 6.99 9.28
N ILE A 943 1.52 8.09 9.88
CA ILE A 943 1.05 8.19 11.26
C ILE A 943 -0.17 9.12 11.30
N ILE A 944 -1.15 8.81 12.14
CA ILE A 944 -2.29 9.67 12.42
C ILE A 944 -2.21 10.16 13.86
N ASP A 945 -2.54 11.43 14.09
CA ASP A 945 -2.68 11.98 15.44
C ASP A 945 -4.10 11.81 16.03
N GLU A 946 -4.27 12.11 17.31
CA GLU A 946 -5.56 12.00 18.01
C GLU A 946 -6.67 12.92 17.43
N ALA A 947 -6.30 13.88 16.56
CA ALA A 947 -7.25 14.73 15.85
C ALA A 947 -7.61 14.21 14.44
N GLY A 948 -7.00 13.11 14.01
CA GLY A 948 -7.24 12.45 12.72
C GLY A 948 -6.36 12.96 11.57
N PHE A 949 -5.36 13.80 11.84
CA PHE A 949 -4.44 14.31 10.82
C PHE A 949 -3.40 13.26 10.46
N LEU A 950 -3.26 13.01 9.16
CA LEU A 950 -2.29 12.09 8.59
C LEU A 950 -1.00 12.83 8.25
N THR A 951 0.13 12.27 8.67
CA THR A 951 1.47 12.65 8.20
C THR A 951 2.08 11.43 7.50
N LEU A 952 2.50 11.62 6.25
CA LEU A 952 3.17 10.56 5.48
C LEU A 952 4.65 10.50 5.87
N LYS A 953 5.18 9.28 5.94
CA LYS A 953 6.59 9.00 6.24
C LYS A 953 7.36 8.48 5.03
N GLY A 954 6.68 8.14 3.94
CA GLY A 954 7.30 7.74 2.68
C GLY A 954 6.61 6.53 2.07
N ARG A 955 7.23 5.95 1.05
CA ARG A 955 6.78 4.70 0.42
C ARG A 955 7.51 3.52 1.01
N ASN A 956 6.80 2.44 1.34
CA ASN A 956 7.37 1.23 1.92
C ASN A 956 8.56 0.66 1.11
N LYS A 957 8.56 0.86 -0.21
CA LYS A 957 9.63 0.40 -1.13
C LYS A 957 10.77 1.38 -1.34
N GLU A 958 10.60 2.63 -0.93
CA GLU A 958 11.57 3.72 -1.11
C GLU A 958 12.26 4.09 0.22
N LEU A 959 11.79 3.54 1.35
CA LEU A 959 12.47 3.67 2.64
C LEU A 959 13.86 3.04 2.60
N ILE A 960 14.85 3.81 3.06
CA ILE A 960 16.26 3.42 3.07
C ILE A 960 16.55 2.65 4.35
N LYS A 961 16.91 1.38 4.23
CA LYS A 961 17.14 0.43 5.33
C LYS A 961 18.60 0.48 5.79
N LYS A 962 18.94 1.50 6.56
CA LYS A 962 20.31 1.72 7.05
C LYS A 962 20.48 1.14 8.45
N GLY A 963 21.25 0.06 8.58
CA GLY A 963 21.72 -0.45 9.88
C GLY A 963 20.61 -0.91 10.83
N GLY A 964 19.45 -1.32 10.30
CA GLY A 964 18.27 -1.71 11.08
C GLY A 964 17.23 -0.60 11.25
N GLU A 965 17.53 0.63 10.84
CA GLU A 965 16.59 1.75 10.80
C GLU A 965 15.93 1.88 9.42
N GLN A 966 14.74 2.46 9.39
CA GLN A 966 14.04 2.82 8.15
C GLN A 966 14.03 4.35 8.01
N VAL A 967 14.91 4.85 7.16
CA VAL A 967 15.09 6.29 6.92
C VAL A 967 14.21 6.69 5.75
N SER A 968 13.39 7.73 5.96
CA SER A 968 12.63 8.34 4.88
C SER A 968 13.55 9.21 4.00
N PRO A 969 13.60 9.01 2.67
CA PRO A 969 14.28 9.94 1.77
C PRO A 969 13.80 11.38 1.95
N PHE A 970 12.48 11.55 2.14
CA PHE A 970 11.83 12.86 2.26
C PHE A 970 12.30 13.65 3.49
N GLU A 971 12.46 12.99 4.64
CA GLU A 971 12.96 13.66 5.86
C GLU A 971 14.39 14.19 5.68
N VAL A 972 15.21 13.49 4.88
CA VAL A 972 16.56 13.93 4.55
C VAL A 972 16.52 15.07 3.52
N GLU A 973 15.69 14.96 2.48
CA GLU A 973 15.50 16.00 1.46
C GLU A 973 15.02 17.32 2.08
N GLU A 974 14.06 17.26 3.02
CA GLU A 974 13.53 18.43 3.73
C GLU A 974 14.59 19.13 4.56
N ALA A 975 15.45 18.39 5.26
CA ALA A 975 16.58 18.99 5.98
C ALA A 975 17.56 19.66 5.01
N LEU A 976 17.91 18.98 3.91
CA LEU A 976 18.90 19.46 2.94
C LEU A 976 18.46 20.76 2.23
N ILE A 977 17.19 20.88 1.84
CA ILE A 977 16.70 22.05 1.10
C ILE A 977 16.67 23.34 1.96
N THR A 978 16.78 23.22 3.29
CA THR A 978 16.90 24.41 4.16
C THR A 978 18.27 25.10 4.07
N HIS A 979 19.29 24.40 3.57
CA HIS A 979 20.62 24.96 3.45
C HIS A 979 20.73 25.84 2.19
N ALA A 980 21.23 27.07 2.33
CA ALA A 980 21.28 28.06 1.25
C ALA A 980 21.88 27.55 -0.07
N TRP A 981 22.89 26.69 0.00
CA TRP A 981 23.57 26.10 -1.18
C TRP A 981 22.73 25.09 -1.96
N VAL A 982 21.62 24.58 -1.43
CA VAL A 982 20.83 23.52 -2.06
C VAL A 982 19.58 24.11 -2.67
N GLU A 983 19.39 23.91 -3.97
CA GLU A 983 18.17 24.28 -4.70
C GLU A 983 17.20 23.10 -4.81
N LEU A 984 17.73 21.89 -5.01
CA LEU A 984 16.96 20.66 -5.05
C LEU A 984 17.76 19.53 -4.43
N ALA A 985 17.09 18.65 -3.68
CA ALA A 985 17.66 17.42 -3.15
C ALA A 985 16.79 16.23 -3.53
N ILE A 986 17.44 15.11 -3.87
CA ILE A 986 16.80 13.80 -4.06
C ILE A 986 17.63 12.77 -3.29
N CYS A 987 16.99 12.02 -2.41
CA CYS A 987 17.63 10.97 -1.61
C CYS A 987 17.18 9.59 -2.09
N PHE A 988 18.07 8.60 -2.00
CA PHE A 988 17.82 7.23 -2.42
C PHE A 988 18.72 6.24 -1.68
N ALA A 989 18.32 4.97 -1.66
CA ALA A 989 19.12 3.91 -1.07
C ALA A 989 20.35 3.60 -1.93
N VAL A 990 21.52 3.54 -1.31
CA VAL A 990 22.78 3.08 -1.90
C VAL A 990 23.20 1.82 -1.16
N SER A 991 23.58 0.75 -1.87
CA SER A 991 24.01 -0.49 -1.22
C SER A 991 25.26 -0.25 -0.35
N SER A 992 25.22 -0.69 0.91
CA SER A 992 26.32 -0.62 1.86
C SER A 992 26.65 -2.00 2.41
N LYS A 993 27.92 -2.41 2.32
CA LYS A 993 28.39 -3.69 2.88
C LYS A 993 28.27 -3.74 4.41
N LEU A 994 28.26 -2.58 5.08
CA LEU A 994 28.21 -2.49 6.54
C LEU A 994 26.79 -2.34 7.07
N TYR A 995 25.98 -1.51 6.42
CA TYR A 995 24.64 -1.14 6.91
C TYR A 995 23.49 -1.77 6.13
N GLY A 996 23.76 -2.59 5.11
CA GLY A 996 22.78 -3.04 4.12
C GLY A 996 22.54 -1.95 3.08
N GLU A 997 21.99 -0.82 3.52
CA GLU A 997 21.83 0.39 2.71
C GLU A 997 22.44 1.61 3.42
N GLU A 998 22.85 2.60 2.65
CA GLU A 998 23.20 3.94 3.08
C GLU A 998 22.32 4.95 2.35
N VAL A 999 22.15 6.12 2.94
CA VAL A 999 21.50 7.24 2.26
C VAL A 999 22.47 7.79 1.22
N GLY A 1000 22.06 7.82 -0.04
CA GLY A 1000 22.70 8.59 -1.09
C GLY A 1000 21.87 9.83 -1.42
N CYS A 1001 22.54 10.90 -1.84
CA CYS A 1001 21.88 12.15 -2.21
C CYS A 1001 22.38 12.66 -3.58
N ALA A 1002 21.46 13.14 -4.40
CA ALA A 1002 21.74 13.97 -5.56
C ALA A 1002 21.25 15.40 -5.28
N LEU A 1003 22.13 16.39 -5.50
CA LEU A 1003 21.85 17.79 -5.19
C LEU A 1003 21.97 18.66 -6.45
N VAL A 1004 21.05 19.60 -6.60
CA VAL A 1004 21.22 20.79 -7.46
C VAL A 1004 21.64 21.93 -6.55
N LEU A 1005 22.78 22.56 -6.86
CA LEU A 1005 23.30 23.66 -6.05
C LEU A 1005 22.72 24.99 -6.54
N SER A 1006 22.37 25.86 -5.59
CA SER A 1006 21.95 27.22 -5.90
C SER A 1006 23.14 28.10 -6.26
N SER A 1007 22.87 29.25 -6.88
CA SER A 1007 23.88 30.28 -7.21
C SER A 1007 24.57 30.89 -5.98
N SER A 1008 24.07 30.62 -4.76
CA SER A 1008 24.71 31.04 -3.51
C SER A 1008 25.87 30.11 -3.09
N ALA A 1009 25.96 28.92 -3.68
CA ALA A 1009 27.12 28.07 -3.53
C ALA A 1009 28.34 28.70 -4.24
N PRO A 1010 29.51 28.78 -3.59
CA PRO A 1010 30.73 29.26 -4.24
C PRO A 1010 31.01 28.49 -5.55
N THR A 1011 31.43 29.20 -6.60
CA THR A 1011 31.66 28.60 -7.93
C THR A 1011 32.85 27.63 -7.96
N ASP A 1012 33.71 27.66 -6.94
CA ASP A 1012 34.85 26.77 -6.72
C ASP A 1012 34.57 25.69 -5.66
N THR A 1013 33.32 25.55 -5.20
CA THR A 1013 32.93 24.56 -4.19
C THR A 1013 33.23 23.14 -4.68
N THR A 1014 34.04 22.41 -3.92
CA THR A 1014 34.30 21.00 -4.22
C THR A 1014 33.20 20.10 -3.64
N THR A 1015 33.08 18.89 -4.16
CA THR A 1015 32.24 17.83 -3.55
C THR A 1015 32.51 17.66 -2.05
N GLN A 1016 33.76 17.80 -1.62
CA GLN A 1016 34.15 17.66 -0.22
C GLN A 1016 33.60 18.81 0.64
N ASP A 1017 33.59 20.03 0.11
CA ASP A 1017 33.08 21.22 0.80
C ASP A 1017 31.56 21.16 0.96
N VAL A 1018 30.84 20.72 -0.08
CA VAL A 1018 29.39 20.43 0.01
C VAL A 1018 29.14 19.34 1.04
N LEU A 1019 29.89 18.24 1.02
CA LEU A 1019 29.76 17.15 1.98
C LEU A 1019 29.97 17.60 3.43
N ILE A 1020 30.94 18.49 3.67
CA ILE A 1020 31.16 19.07 5.00
C ILE A 1020 29.96 19.93 5.38
N LYS A 1021 29.50 20.80 4.47
CA LYS A 1021 28.38 21.71 4.73
C LYS A 1021 27.03 21.03 4.93
N MET A 1022 26.76 19.92 4.25
CA MET A 1022 25.52 19.15 4.43
C MET A 1022 25.54 18.26 5.69
N ARG A 1023 26.72 18.07 6.29
CA ARG A 1023 26.90 17.29 7.53
C ARG A 1023 26.95 18.16 8.79
N GLU A 1024 27.34 19.42 8.64
CA GLU A 1024 27.21 20.48 9.65
C GLU A 1024 25.74 20.86 9.82
#